data_AF-A0AAU4JP25-F1
#
_entry.id   AF-A0AAU4JP25-F1
#
_cell.length_a   1.000
_cell.length_b   1.000
_cell.length_c   1.000
_cell.angle_alpha   90.00
_cell.angle_beta   90.00
_cell.angle_gamma   90.00
#
_symmetry.space_group_name_H-M   'P 1'
#
loop_
_entity.id
_entity.type
_entity.pdbx_description
1 polymer ?
#
loop_
_entity_poly.entity_id
_entity_poly.type
_entity_poly.pdbx_seq_one_letter_code
_entity_poly.pdbx_strand_id
1 'polypeptide(L)'
;MRRSELPNREFIGQRQSTAGRERLPAGGLELFALLARLLRRPRRGDRRLPLLWLVRSDTADLMVPLRRFLGQGPRRRVPHAVLDADAPPGAGDVPALLRELHRQLSLEAFGAARLRFRHYPLADWLMQQSLNLGIDADDSRAALVRRLRDRRGPRTPEALPSGGDAVSIVSQVLLWLVRRAVPGVVFRAAVSGRVPALGRHYNWFMRQQYLAPRQSVTFLGFAERLTAGWRDGEQPDQVNKLLLHAFLEDLRQAYRRRPWRPSDWRRTAYPALLVDHVAPGNVGGELVRLIGDVRTETGRNDPLLVIASGGQPPPELPEPHPLTEADEAFDEWVEALPEMRRLRRPAAWLVALRPDDTDTSPPSRAGVRPFSAPDPPWWSRRFLPTALCLVLVAVLGLWVASRWGPGCHPSLTGQVSVEVVGKGECVGYSDSAAQVFNNDPGQDRLRTVQERIFAQNRAAEEVWQRSDRRRPFLTLVYLGTLTGNLTRADEESYVSEREELEGMATAQYALLKESAGAGGAALLRIVVANGGRQMIYADRAVAMLAELARDDPTVLGVVGLVESRTSTARALRELNQVGLPVLAPTLSADKMDANSRLYLQISAPNKDQVKLVDAYARQVLKVNEAHVFYTTLEGSSLTEDLYVGTLVDGLRQQFGPRITRLDEWRTGQRLTDECGYAGLLFYAGRWSEFDGFLRALRECGGNPPRHLVADDSANRYMANPGLRAAAPGNLPVTYVSKAALATCAALRAAQDRRDDARASFLSWIQADDLLDPPRCRPGAEEEQVGERVSLAYDASMMLVRAVESLAARLHHGDPRQRWEPDSVNPVGVHAEVLRQNAGQGYPGVAGLIRFTPDSGEPVDKRLALMRVEQVPDVARAPVEVFRCGAADASGPAACGPA
;
A
#
# COMPACT_ATOMS: atom_id res chain seq x y z
N MET A 1 -5.33 -23.53 40.95
CA MET A 1 -6.22 -24.61 41.42
C MET A 1 -7.23 -24.94 40.32
N ARG A 2 -7.03 -26.07 39.65
CA ARG A 2 -8.01 -27.04 39.08
C ARG A 2 -7.37 -27.73 37.88
N ARG A 3 -6.77 -28.88 38.20
CA ARG A 3 -6.40 -29.97 37.28
C ARG A 3 -7.68 -30.63 36.78
N SER A 4 -7.69 -31.01 35.50
CA SER A 4 -8.53 -32.07 34.92
C SER A 4 -7.72 -32.60 33.71
N GLU A 5 -6.91 -33.65 33.90
CA GLU A 5 -7.27 -35.06 33.69
C GLU A 5 -7.98 -35.29 32.35
N LEU A 6 -7.18 -35.68 31.35
CA LEU A 6 -7.64 -36.32 30.12
C LEU A 6 -7.03 -37.73 30.05
N PRO A 7 -7.80 -38.73 29.60
CA PRO A 7 -7.54 -40.12 29.94
C PRO A 7 -6.47 -40.75 29.04
N ASN A 8 -5.65 -41.56 29.70
CA ASN A 8 -4.74 -42.53 29.12
C ASN A 8 -5.54 -43.49 28.24
N ARG A 9 -5.53 -43.28 26.92
CA ARG A 9 -6.02 -44.29 25.97
C ARG A 9 -4.90 -45.30 25.77
N GLU A 10 -5.05 -46.42 26.46
CA GLU A 10 -4.35 -47.67 26.26
C GLU A 10 -4.12 -47.92 24.77
N PHE A 11 -2.85 -47.87 24.36
CA PHE A 11 -2.42 -48.57 23.18
C PHE A 11 -2.60 -50.05 23.47
N ILE A 12 -3.72 -50.62 23.02
CA ILE A 12 -3.84 -52.05 22.82
C ILE A 12 -2.65 -52.42 21.94
N GLY A 13 -1.65 -53.04 22.57
CA GLY A 13 -0.51 -53.62 21.91
C GLY A 13 -1.02 -54.69 20.95
N GLN A 14 -1.26 -54.29 19.70
CA GLN A 14 -1.16 -55.22 18.59
C GLN A 14 0.28 -55.72 18.62
N ARG A 15 0.41 -56.94 19.18
CA ARG A 15 1.58 -57.80 19.12
C ARG A 15 2.41 -57.45 17.89
N GLN A 16 3.65 -57.00 18.12
CA GLN A 16 4.69 -57.08 17.11
C GLN A 16 4.65 -58.49 16.55
N SER A 17 4.11 -58.62 15.34
CA SER A 17 4.18 -59.84 14.56
C SER A 17 5.65 -60.20 14.51
N THR A 18 5.94 -61.36 15.08
CA THR A 18 7.23 -62.04 15.04
C THR A 18 7.83 -61.89 13.65
N ALA A 19 9.04 -61.33 13.56
CA ALA A 19 9.83 -61.34 12.33
C ALA A 19 9.99 -62.80 11.91
N GLY A 20 9.18 -63.24 10.94
CA GLY A 20 9.29 -64.58 10.36
C GLY A 20 10.70 -64.73 9.83
N ARG A 21 11.46 -65.65 10.42
CA ARG A 21 12.80 -66.03 9.93
C ARG A 21 12.59 -66.78 8.63
N GLU A 22 12.62 -66.06 7.52
CA GLU A 22 12.58 -66.65 6.18
C GLU A 22 13.93 -67.25 5.83
N ARG A 23 13.89 -68.32 5.04
CA ARG A 23 15.09 -68.92 4.45
C ARG A 23 15.42 -68.12 3.19
N LEU A 24 16.54 -67.41 3.20
CA LEU A 24 17.07 -66.78 1.99
C LEU A 24 18.02 -67.76 1.29
N PRO A 25 18.02 -67.83 -0.05
CA PRO A 25 19.06 -68.54 -0.80
C PRO A 25 20.43 -67.87 -0.60
N ALA A 26 21.52 -68.58 -0.95
CA ALA A 26 22.86 -68.00 -0.99
C ALA A 26 22.87 -66.73 -1.85
N GLY A 27 23.57 -65.67 -1.38
CA GLY A 27 23.57 -64.35 -2.02
C GLY A 27 22.33 -63.46 -1.76
N GLY A 28 21.33 -63.96 -1.02
CA GLY A 28 20.10 -63.19 -0.78
C GLY A 28 20.33 -61.87 -0.03
N LEU A 29 21.30 -61.81 0.88
CA LEU A 29 21.59 -60.58 1.65
C LEU A 29 22.24 -59.50 0.79
N GLU A 30 23.09 -59.91 -0.14
CA GLU A 30 23.79 -59.09 -1.13
C GLU A 30 22.76 -58.43 -2.07
N LEU A 31 21.75 -59.19 -2.53
CA LEU A 31 20.61 -58.64 -3.27
C LEU A 31 19.88 -57.55 -2.46
N PHE A 32 19.54 -57.80 -1.18
CA PHE A 32 18.86 -56.80 -0.35
C PHE A 32 19.74 -55.57 -0.06
N ALA A 33 21.06 -55.73 0.02
CA ALA A 33 22.01 -54.63 0.16
C ALA A 33 22.04 -53.76 -1.11
N LEU A 34 22.14 -54.38 -2.29
CA LEU A 34 22.02 -53.71 -3.59
C LEU A 34 20.68 -52.97 -3.71
N LEU A 35 19.57 -53.60 -3.34
CA LEU A 35 18.26 -52.97 -3.38
C LEU A 35 18.15 -51.77 -2.42
N ALA A 36 18.69 -51.86 -1.22
CA ALA A 36 18.75 -50.72 -0.30
C ALA A 36 19.59 -49.56 -0.88
N ARG A 37 20.68 -49.89 -1.58
CA ARG A 37 21.51 -48.93 -2.32
C ARG A 37 20.70 -48.30 -3.46
N LEU A 38 20.04 -49.08 -4.31
CA LEU A 38 19.27 -48.62 -5.48
C LEU A 38 18.04 -47.81 -5.12
N LEU A 39 17.29 -48.21 -4.08
CA LEU A 39 16.10 -47.50 -3.61
C LEU A 39 16.42 -46.13 -3.00
N ARG A 40 17.61 -45.97 -2.42
CA ARG A 40 18.04 -44.70 -1.83
C ARG A 40 18.34 -43.66 -2.92
N ARG A 41 17.57 -42.57 -2.92
CA ARG A 41 17.80 -41.48 -3.86
C ARG A 41 18.96 -40.58 -3.40
N PRO A 42 19.99 -40.33 -4.23
CA PRO A 42 21.11 -39.46 -3.88
C PRO A 42 20.69 -38.01 -3.65
N ARG A 43 21.42 -37.25 -2.81
CA ARG A 43 21.13 -35.84 -2.50
C ARG A 43 21.45 -34.88 -3.65
N ARG A 44 22.35 -35.26 -4.57
CA ARG A 44 22.70 -34.54 -5.79
C ARG A 44 22.62 -35.49 -6.97
N GLY A 45 22.13 -34.98 -8.11
CA GLY A 45 21.85 -35.79 -9.30
C GLY A 45 20.70 -36.79 -9.10
N ASP A 46 20.49 -37.63 -10.11
CA ASP A 46 19.64 -38.82 -10.08
C ASP A 46 20.49 -40.03 -10.52
N ARG A 47 20.07 -41.24 -10.14
CA ARG A 47 20.76 -42.51 -10.44
C ARG A 47 20.03 -43.22 -11.57
N ARG A 48 20.77 -43.92 -12.44
CA ARG A 48 20.19 -44.82 -13.44
C ARG A 48 19.79 -46.13 -12.75
N LEU A 49 18.55 -46.56 -12.92
CA LEU A 49 18.00 -47.74 -12.27
C LEU A 49 17.92 -48.89 -13.27
N PRO A 50 18.40 -50.10 -12.93
CA PRO A 50 18.33 -51.26 -13.81
C PRO A 50 16.91 -51.87 -13.82
N LEU A 51 16.68 -52.78 -14.76
CA LEU A 51 15.62 -53.78 -14.72
C LEU A 51 16.26 -55.08 -14.21
N LEU A 52 16.00 -55.46 -12.96
CA LEU A 52 16.57 -56.69 -12.41
C LEU A 52 15.71 -57.88 -12.83
N TRP A 53 16.31 -58.89 -13.46
CA TRP A 53 15.67 -60.17 -13.78
C TRP A 53 16.16 -61.23 -12.81
N LEU A 54 15.29 -61.70 -11.93
CA LEU A 54 15.56 -62.76 -10.98
C LEU A 54 15.11 -64.10 -11.59
N VAL A 55 16.06 -65.00 -11.84
CA VAL A 55 15.77 -66.36 -12.30
C VAL A 55 15.16 -67.15 -11.14
N ARG A 56 13.98 -67.71 -11.35
CA ARG A 56 13.26 -68.51 -10.36
C ARG A 56 13.88 -69.89 -10.26
N SER A 57 14.15 -70.34 -9.04
CA SER A 57 14.52 -71.73 -8.74
C SER A 57 13.38 -72.42 -8.00
N ASP A 58 13.28 -73.75 -8.14
CA ASP A 58 12.26 -74.57 -7.46
C ASP A 58 12.41 -74.56 -5.92
N THR A 59 13.53 -74.03 -5.42
CA THR A 59 13.95 -74.10 -4.01
C THR A 59 13.81 -72.78 -3.24
N ALA A 60 13.62 -71.63 -3.89
CA ALA A 60 13.56 -70.33 -3.23
C ALA A 60 12.70 -69.26 -3.95
N ASP A 61 11.60 -68.83 -3.30
CA ASP A 61 10.81 -67.65 -3.72
C ASP A 61 11.27 -66.37 -3.00
N LEU A 62 11.88 -65.46 -3.75
CA LEU A 62 12.38 -64.17 -3.26
C LEU A 62 11.31 -63.06 -3.23
N MET A 63 10.16 -63.26 -3.88
CA MET A 63 9.15 -62.21 -4.05
C MET A 63 8.42 -61.87 -2.75
N VAL A 64 8.16 -62.86 -1.89
CA VAL A 64 7.56 -62.64 -0.57
C VAL A 64 8.46 -61.79 0.35
N PRO A 65 9.75 -62.13 0.53
CA PRO A 65 10.69 -61.28 1.26
C PRO A 65 10.82 -59.86 0.68
N LEU A 66 10.82 -59.70 -0.65
CA LEU A 66 10.88 -58.41 -1.35
C LEU A 66 9.67 -57.52 -1.07
N ARG A 67 8.46 -58.09 -1.12
CA ARG A 67 7.22 -57.37 -0.78
C ARG A 67 7.26 -56.87 0.67
N ARG A 68 7.79 -57.67 1.60
CA ARG A 68 7.93 -57.26 3.01
C ARG A 68 8.98 -56.16 3.19
N PHE A 69 10.12 -56.27 2.51
CA PHE A 69 11.21 -55.30 2.53
C PHE A 69 10.72 -53.89 2.14
N LEU A 70 9.83 -53.78 1.15
CA LEU A 70 9.24 -52.52 0.70
C LEU A 70 8.04 -52.06 1.56
N GLY A 71 7.29 -53.00 2.14
CA GLY A 71 5.96 -52.75 2.73
C GLY A 71 5.92 -52.47 4.24
N GLN A 72 6.88 -52.94 5.05
CA GLN A 72 6.79 -52.91 6.53
C GLN A 72 7.61 -51.80 7.23
N GLY A 73 8.00 -50.73 6.53
CA GLY A 73 8.75 -49.61 7.11
C GLY A 73 7.94 -48.78 8.13
N PRO A 74 8.52 -48.36 9.27
CA PRO A 74 7.75 -47.84 10.41
C PRO A 74 7.11 -46.46 10.27
N ARG A 75 7.48 -45.60 9.29
CA ARG A 75 6.82 -44.27 9.11
C ARG A 75 6.80 -43.72 7.67
N ARG A 76 7.67 -44.22 6.78
CA ARG A 76 7.78 -43.79 5.37
C ARG A 76 8.09 -44.98 4.49
N ARG A 77 7.05 -45.56 3.91
CA ARG A 77 7.17 -46.72 3.02
C ARG A 77 7.63 -46.27 1.65
N VAL A 78 8.33 -47.14 0.92
CA VAL A 78 8.68 -46.89 -0.48
C VAL A 78 7.40 -46.98 -1.31
N PRO A 79 7.10 -46.01 -2.20
CA PRO A 79 6.02 -46.19 -3.18
C PRO A 79 6.35 -47.40 -4.05
N HIS A 80 5.57 -48.47 -3.95
CA HIS A 80 5.80 -49.68 -4.74
C HIS A 80 4.50 -50.23 -5.30
N ALA A 81 4.62 -50.95 -6.41
CA ALA A 81 3.54 -51.70 -7.00
C ALA A 81 3.97 -53.15 -7.22
N VAL A 82 3.01 -54.06 -7.09
CA VAL A 82 3.19 -55.50 -7.26
C VAL A 82 2.23 -55.98 -8.34
N LEU A 83 2.79 -56.63 -9.35
CA LEU A 83 2.06 -57.28 -10.44
C LEU A 83 2.40 -58.77 -10.44
N ASP A 84 1.41 -59.59 -10.73
CA ASP A 84 1.56 -61.02 -10.97
C ASP A 84 1.13 -61.28 -12.41
N ALA A 85 2.04 -61.78 -13.26
CA ALA A 85 1.76 -61.96 -14.67
C ALA A 85 0.77 -63.11 -14.97
N ASP A 86 0.61 -64.06 -14.05
CA ASP A 86 -0.28 -65.22 -14.25
C ASP A 86 -1.70 -64.99 -13.69
N ALA A 87 -1.88 -64.01 -12.79
CA ALA A 87 -3.16 -63.68 -12.18
C ALA A 87 -3.78 -62.43 -12.84
N PRO A 88 -5.09 -62.37 -13.14
CA PRO A 88 -5.73 -61.15 -13.65
C PRO A 88 -5.48 -59.96 -12.71
N PRO A 89 -5.02 -58.79 -13.21
CA PRO A 89 -5.00 -58.34 -14.60
C PRO A 89 -3.73 -58.70 -15.41
N GLY A 90 -2.78 -59.47 -14.86
CA GLY A 90 -1.55 -59.91 -15.51
C GLY A 90 -1.73 -60.78 -16.76
N ALA A 91 -2.84 -61.51 -16.85
CA ALA A 91 -3.27 -62.23 -18.05
C ALA A 91 -4.01 -61.34 -19.08
N GLY A 92 -4.10 -60.02 -18.84
CA GLY A 92 -4.77 -59.03 -19.71
C GLY A 92 -3.82 -58.39 -20.73
N ASP A 93 -4.06 -57.12 -21.10
CA ASP A 93 -3.18 -56.36 -22.00
C ASP A 93 -2.24 -55.40 -21.24
N VAL A 94 -1.20 -54.88 -21.92
CA VAL A 94 -0.28 -53.89 -21.33
C VAL A 94 -1.01 -52.66 -20.74
N PRO A 95 -2.06 -52.08 -21.37
CA PRO A 95 -2.88 -51.04 -20.77
C PRO A 95 -3.56 -51.41 -19.44
N ALA A 96 -4.04 -52.64 -19.26
CA ALA A 96 -4.60 -53.11 -17.98
C ALA A 96 -3.54 -53.11 -16.87
N LEU A 97 -2.31 -53.58 -17.17
CA LEU A 97 -1.20 -53.54 -16.22
C LEU A 97 -0.83 -52.10 -15.83
N LEU A 98 -0.74 -51.19 -16.81
CA LEU A 98 -0.43 -49.78 -16.53
C LEU A 98 -1.52 -49.09 -15.68
N ARG A 99 -2.80 -49.45 -15.86
CA ARG A 99 -3.90 -48.94 -15.03
C ARG A 99 -3.75 -49.38 -13.58
N GLU A 100 -3.38 -50.64 -13.37
CA GLU A 100 -3.13 -51.20 -12.04
C GLU A 100 -1.90 -50.57 -11.38
N LEU A 101 -0.82 -50.37 -12.13
CA LEU A 101 0.38 -49.66 -11.66
C LEU A 101 0.07 -48.22 -11.22
N HIS A 102 -0.66 -47.49 -12.05
CA HIS A 102 -1.11 -46.14 -11.73
C HIS A 102 -1.98 -46.12 -10.46
N ARG A 103 -2.88 -47.09 -10.30
CA ARG A 103 -3.75 -47.22 -9.12
C ARG A 103 -2.92 -47.43 -7.85
N GLN A 104 -2.02 -48.41 -7.83
CA GLN A 104 -1.21 -48.75 -6.65
C GLN A 104 -0.24 -47.61 -6.27
N LEU A 105 0.44 -46.98 -7.23
CA LEU A 105 1.38 -45.89 -6.96
C LEU A 105 0.69 -44.56 -6.58
N SER A 106 -0.60 -44.40 -6.89
CA SER A 106 -1.35 -43.17 -6.57
C SER A 106 -1.92 -43.12 -5.15
N LEU A 107 -1.70 -44.15 -4.33
CA LEU A 107 -2.20 -44.24 -2.95
C LEU A 107 -1.43 -43.30 -1.99
N GLU A 108 -2.11 -42.74 -0.98
CA GLU A 108 -1.49 -41.90 0.07
C GLU A 108 -0.82 -42.71 1.19
N ALA A 109 -0.85 -44.04 1.10
CA ALA A 109 -0.40 -44.97 2.14
C ALA A 109 1.12 -45.03 2.38
N PHE A 110 1.93 -44.30 1.59
CA PHE A 110 3.40 -44.40 1.65
C PHE A 110 4.06 -43.39 2.60
N GLY A 111 3.31 -42.53 3.29
CA GLY A 111 3.87 -41.52 4.23
C GLY A 111 4.62 -40.37 3.54
N ALA A 112 4.47 -40.24 2.22
CA ALA A 112 4.96 -39.14 1.40
C ALA A 112 3.79 -38.47 0.65
N ALA A 113 4.01 -37.29 0.06
CA ALA A 113 2.97 -36.63 -0.73
C ALA A 113 2.56 -37.50 -1.94
N ARG A 114 1.25 -37.62 -2.17
CA ARG A 114 0.64 -38.39 -3.27
C ARG A 114 1.36 -38.19 -4.61
N LEU A 115 1.61 -39.28 -5.33
CA LEU A 115 2.09 -39.21 -6.71
C LEU A 115 0.97 -38.66 -7.61
N ARG A 116 1.26 -37.56 -8.31
CA ARG A 116 0.30 -36.91 -9.21
C ARG A 116 0.67 -37.21 -10.65
N PHE A 117 -0.14 -38.02 -11.31
CA PHE A 117 -0.03 -38.32 -12.73
C PHE A 117 -0.92 -37.36 -13.54
N ARG A 118 -0.41 -36.85 -14.66
CA ARG A 118 -1.09 -35.86 -15.52
C ARG A 118 -1.19 -36.33 -16.98
N HIS A 119 -0.18 -37.02 -17.48
CA HIS A 119 -0.09 -37.44 -18.88
C HIS A 119 -0.72 -38.83 -19.05
N TYR A 120 -0.33 -39.82 -18.24
CA TYR A 120 -0.84 -41.18 -18.35
C TYR A 120 -2.36 -41.28 -18.20
N PRO A 121 -3.01 -40.70 -17.16
CA PRO A 121 -4.45 -40.82 -17.00
C PRO A 121 -5.22 -40.16 -18.14
N LEU A 122 -4.66 -39.12 -18.76
CA LEU A 122 -5.26 -38.47 -19.92
C LEU A 122 -5.20 -39.39 -21.14
N ALA A 123 -4.06 -40.02 -21.40
CA ALA A 123 -3.89 -40.96 -22.50
C ALA A 123 -4.78 -42.21 -22.34
N ASP A 124 -4.78 -42.82 -21.15
CA ASP A 124 -5.66 -43.95 -20.82
C ASP A 124 -7.15 -43.61 -20.96
N TRP A 125 -7.55 -42.39 -20.54
CA TRP A 125 -8.93 -41.95 -20.72
C TRP A 125 -9.31 -41.73 -22.18
N LEU A 126 -8.40 -41.19 -23.01
CA LEU A 126 -8.62 -41.03 -24.44
C LEU A 126 -8.84 -42.39 -25.12
N MET A 127 -8.07 -43.41 -24.72
CA MET A 127 -8.21 -44.79 -25.19
C MET A 127 -9.58 -45.41 -24.89
N GLN A 128 -10.29 -44.90 -23.89
CA GLN A 128 -11.60 -45.38 -23.48
C GLN A 128 -12.76 -44.58 -24.12
N GLN A 129 -12.46 -43.51 -24.86
CA GLN A 129 -13.50 -42.74 -25.56
C GLN A 129 -13.83 -43.41 -26.89
N SER A 130 -15.12 -43.62 -27.16
CA SER A 130 -15.64 -43.93 -28.50
C SER A 130 -16.14 -42.67 -29.18
N LEU A 131 -15.68 -42.44 -30.42
CA LEU A 131 -16.22 -41.45 -31.35
C LEU A 131 -16.93 -42.21 -32.47
N ASN A 132 -18.14 -41.81 -32.85
CA ASN A 132 -18.92 -42.54 -33.86
C ASN A 132 -18.26 -42.39 -35.23
N LEU A 133 -17.90 -43.51 -35.86
CA LEU A 133 -17.44 -43.58 -37.25
C LEU A 133 -18.61 -43.22 -38.18
N GLY A 134 -18.59 -42.02 -38.77
CA GLY A 134 -19.62 -41.55 -39.72
C GLY A 134 -20.10 -40.10 -39.55
N ILE A 135 -19.61 -39.38 -38.53
CA ILE A 135 -19.91 -37.96 -38.30
C ILE A 135 -18.78 -37.10 -38.90
N ASP A 136 -19.10 -35.90 -39.39
CA ASP A 136 -18.13 -34.89 -39.85
C ASP A 136 -16.97 -34.70 -38.84
N ALA A 137 -15.75 -34.50 -39.34
CA ALA A 137 -14.53 -34.44 -38.53
C ALA A 137 -14.57 -33.30 -37.49
N ASP A 138 -15.26 -32.20 -37.81
CA ASP A 138 -15.41 -31.06 -36.92
C ASP A 138 -16.37 -31.33 -35.74
N ASP A 139 -17.41 -32.13 -35.96
CA ASP A 139 -18.35 -32.54 -34.92
C ASP A 139 -17.73 -33.55 -33.93
N SER A 140 -16.91 -34.48 -34.44
CA SER A 140 -16.14 -35.42 -33.63
C SER A 140 -15.16 -34.71 -32.69
N ARG A 141 -14.47 -33.68 -33.20
CA ARG A 141 -13.57 -32.82 -32.41
C ARG A 141 -14.33 -31.98 -31.39
N ALA A 142 -15.50 -31.43 -31.75
CA ALA A 142 -16.34 -30.69 -30.83
C ALA A 142 -16.88 -31.56 -29.68
N ALA A 143 -17.22 -32.82 -29.96
CA ALA A 143 -17.59 -33.80 -28.94
C ALA A 143 -16.42 -34.12 -27.99
N LEU A 144 -15.22 -34.34 -28.53
CA LEU A 144 -14.02 -34.59 -27.75
C LEU A 144 -13.65 -33.40 -26.84
N VAL A 145 -13.77 -32.16 -27.33
CA VAL A 145 -13.55 -30.94 -26.55
C VAL A 145 -14.55 -30.81 -25.39
N ARG A 146 -15.82 -31.18 -25.60
CA ARG A 146 -16.84 -31.21 -24.54
C ARG A 146 -16.47 -32.23 -23.46
N ARG A 147 -16.20 -33.49 -23.84
CA ARG A 147 -15.80 -34.55 -22.90
C ARG A 147 -14.51 -34.22 -22.12
N LEU A 148 -13.52 -33.59 -22.78
CA LEU A 148 -12.29 -33.12 -22.13
C LEU A 148 -12.54 -32.01 -21.10
N ARG A 149 -13.54 -31.16 -21.33
CA ARG A 149 -13.95 -30.10 -20.40
C ARG A 149 -14.63 -30.70 -19.17
N ASP A 150 -15.54 -31.65 -19.39
CA ASP A 150 -16.32 -32.29 -18.33
C ASP A 150 -15.43 -33.13 -17.39
N ARG A 151 -14.38 -33.76 -17.94
CA ARG A 151 -13.35 -34.49 -17.17
C ARG A 151 -12.63 -33.64 -16.12
N ARG A 152 -12.54 -32.31 -16.29
CA ARG A 152 -11.92 -31.43 -15.28
C ARG A 152 -12.80 -31.19 -14.04
N GLY A 153 -14.01 -31.75 -14.03
CA GLY A 153 -14.96 -31.73 -12.92
C GLY A 153 -16.09 -30.71 -13.12
N PRO A 154 -17.29 -30.96 -12.56
CA PRO A 154 -18.36 -29.97 -12.56
C PRO A 154 -17.93 -28.74 -11.75
N ARG A 155 -18.29 -27.55 -12.24
CA ARG A 155 -18.23 -26.33 -11.44
C ARG A 155 -19.21 -26.50 -10.28
N THR A 156 -18.74 -26.50 -9.05
CA THR A 156 -19.62 -26.22 -7.91
C THR A 156 -20.29 -24.87 -8.17
N PRO A 157 -21.63 -24.77 -8.19
CA PRO A 157 -22.29 -23.49 -8.23
C PRO A 157 -22.01 -22.79 -6.90
N GLU A 158 -20.99 -21.93 -6.86
CA GLU A 158 -20.82 -20.98 -5.76
C GLU A 158 -22.00 -20.01 -5.80
N ALA A 159 -22.75 -19.98 -4.69
CA ALA A 159 -23.85 -19.06 -4.48
C ALA A 159 -23.39 -17.60 -4.67
N LEU A 160 -24.30 -16.75 -5.14
CA LEU A 160 -24.09 -15.29 -5.16
C LEU A 160 -23.70 -14.83 -3.75
N PRO A 161 -22.57 -14.14 -3.57
CA PRO A 161 -22.24 -13.57 -2.28
C PRO A 161 -23.31 -12.52 -1.95
N SER A 162 -23.99 -12.72 -0.83
CA SER A 162 -25.06 -11.86 -0.34
C SER A 162 -24.54 -11.10 0.87
N GLY A 163 -24.38 -9.79 0.75
CA GLY A 163 -24.05 -8.88 1.85
C GLY A 163 -22.72 -8.13 1.70
N GLY A 164 -22.81 -6.81 1.51
CA GLY A 164 -21.69 -5.85 1.49
C GLY A 164 -22.04 -4.59 0.69
N ASP A 165 -21.35 -3.48 0.94
CA ASP A 165 -21.55 -2.20 0.23
C ASP A 165 -21.38 -2.31 -1.29
N ALA A 166 -21.92 -1.35 -2.05
CA ALA A 166 -21.98 -1.39 -3.53
C ALA A 166 -20.62 -1.67 -4.22
N VAL A 167 -19.51 -1.18 -3.65
CA VAL A 167 -18.14 -1.43 -4.14
C VAL A 167 -17.67 -2.88 -3.90
N SER A 168 -18.09 -3.47 -2.77
CA SER A 168 -17.88 -4.88 -2.45
C SER A 168 -18.68 -5.77 -3.40
N ILE A 169 -19.92 -5.41 -3.73
CA ILE A 169 -20.75 -6.16 -4.67
C ILE A 169 -20.15 -6.15 -6.08
N VAL A 170 -19.73 -4.99 -6.59
CA VAL A 170 -19.15 -4.89 -7.95
C VAL A 170 -17.85 -5.69 -8.05
N SER A 171 -16.95 -5.57 -7.07
CA SER A 171 -15.69 -6.32 -7.05
C SER A 171 -15.91 -7.83 -6.90
N GLN A 172 -16.88 -8.25 -6.08
CA GLN A 172 -17.26 -9.66 -5.92
C GLN A 172 -17.92 -10.24 -7.18
N VAL A 173 -18.77 -9.47 -7.87
CA VAL A 173 -19.39 -9.85 -9.15
C VAL A 173 -18.33 -9.94 -10.25
N LEU A 174 -17.37 -9.01 -10.30
CA LEU A 174 -16.26 -9.05 -11.25
C LEU A 174 -15.35 -10.26 -10.99
N LEU A 175 -15.00 -10.52 -9.73
CA LEU A 175 -14.25 -11.71 -9.30
C LEU A 175 -15.01 -13.01 -9.63
N TRP A 176 -16.33 -13.03 -9.49
CA TRP A 176 -17.19 -14.15 -9.85
C TRP A 176 -17.23 -14.36 -11.38
N LEU A 177 -17.41 -13.30 -12.17
CA LEU A 177 -17.36 -13.34 -13.64
C LEU A 177 -15.99 -13.79 -14.15
N VAL A 178 -14.90 -13.28 -13.56
CA VAL A 178 -13.53 -13.70 -13.86
C VAL A 178 -13.34 -15.17 -13.51
N ARG A 179 -13.73 -15.62 -12.31
CA ARG A 179 -13.69 -17.05 -11.92
C ARG A 179 -14.56 -17.94 -12.81
N ARG A 180 -15.64 -17.41 -13.38
CA ARG A 180 -16.53 -18.15 -14.29
C ARG A 180 -15.99 -18.20 -15.73
N ALA A 181 -15.50 -17.10 -16.29
CA ALA A 181 -15.08 -16.99 -17.69
C ALA A 181 -13.65 -17.46 -17.95
N VAL A 182 -12.70 -17.13 -17.06
CA VAL A 182 -11.27 -17.42 -17.22
C VAL A 182 -10.97 -18.90 -17.43
N PRO A 183 -11.57 -19.86 -16.69
CA PRO A 183 -11.28 -21.29 -16.91
C PRO A 183 -11.66 -21.79 -18.32
N GLY A 184 -12.70 -21.23 -18.93
CA GLY A 184 -13.16 -21.61 -20.28
C GLY A 184 -12.26 -21.07 -21.40
N VAL A 185 -11.80 -19.83 -21.26
CA VAL A 185 -10.85 -19.20 -22.19
C VAL A 185 -9.46 -19.84 -22.05
N VAL A 186 -8.98 -20.01 -20.81
CA VAL A 186 -7.70 -20.68 -20.50
C VAL A 186 -7.70 -22.13 -20.96
N PHE A 187 -8.81 -22.85 -20.87
CA PHE A 187 -8.93 -24.21 -21.40
C PHE A 187 -8.78 -24.24 -22.93
N ARG A 188 -9.50 -23.38 -23.65
CA ARG A 188 -9.38 -23.27 -25.12
C ARG A 188 -7.96 -22.90 -25.55
N ALA A 189 -7.34 -21.93 -24.87
CA ALA A 189 -5.95 -21.56 -25.10
C ALA A 189 -4.98 -22.73 -24.82
N ALA A 190 -5.16 -23.44 -23.71
CA ALA A 190 -4.29 -24.55 -23.32
C ALA A 190 -4.37 -25.77 -24.27
N VAL A 191 -5.55 -26.09 -24.79
CA VAL A 191 -5.75 -27.22 -25.73
C VAL A 191 -5.31 -26.86 -27.15
N SER A 192 -5.36 -25.58 -27.53
CA SER A 192 -4.95 -25.10 -28.86
C SER A 192 -3.46 -25.25 -29.16
N GLY A 193 -2.61 -25.39 -28.12
CA GLY A 193 -1.16 -25.50 -28.25
C GLY A 193 -0.44 -24.20 -28.65
N ARG A 194 -1.15 -23.10 -28.94
CA ARG A 194 -0.59 -21.83 -29.42
C ARG A 194 0.09 -20.97 -28.35
N VAL A 195 -0.20 -21.21 -27.05
CA VAL A 195 0.36 -20.40 -25.95
C VAL A 195 1.45 -21.19 -25.22
N PRO A 196 2.74 -20.77 -25.23
CA PRO A 196 3.87 -21.59 -24.76
C PRO A 196 3.85 -21.98 -23.27
N ALA A 197 3.19 -21.18 -22.42
CA ALA A 197 3.11 -21.40 -20.97
C ALA A 197 1.83 -22.12 -20.52
N LEU A 198 0.72 -21.91 -21.24
CA LEU A 198 -0.60 -22.47 -20.93
C LEU A 198 -0.81 -23.72 -21.78
N GLY A 199 -0.86 -24.91 -21.15
CA GLY A 199 -1.08 -26.18 -21.87
C GLY A 199 0.17 -27.05 -22.08
N ARG A 200 1.26 -26.81 -21.34
CA ARG A 200 2.51 -27.63 -21.40
C ARG A 200 2.28 -29.15 -21.37
N HIS A 201 1.25 -29.62 -20.65
CA HIS A 201 0.95 -31.06 -20.57
C HIS A 201 0.26 -31.61 -21.83
N TYR A 202 -0.47 -30.78 -22.59
CA TYR A 202 -1.05 -31.17 -23.89
C TYR A 202 0.03 -31.11 -24.98
N ASN A 203 0.86 -30.07 -24.94
CA ASN A 203 2.01 -29.92 -25.85
C ASN A 203 3.06 -31.02 -25.69
N TRP A 204 3.10 -31.71 -24.56
CA TRP A 204 3.95 -32.88 -24.39
C TRP A 204 3.61 -33.96 -25.44
N PHE A 205 2.32 -34.27 -25.65
CA PHE A 205 1.88 -35.29 -26.63
C PHE A 205 2.31 -34.98 -28.07
N MET A 206 2.37 -33.69 -28.44
CA MET A 206 2.81 -33.27 -29.78
C MET A 206 4.32 -33.42 -30.02
N ARG A 207 5.10 -33.69 -28.96
CA ARG A 207 6.57 -33.84 -29.02
C ARG A 207 7.02 -35.30 -28.86
N GLN A 208 6.09 -36.24 -28.97
CA GLN A 208 6.37 -37.67 -28.82
C GLN A 208 6.90 -38.28 -30.11
N GLN A 209 7.71 -39.33 -29.97
CA GLN A 209 8.22 -40.13 -31.09
C GLN A 209 7.28 -41.27 -31.50
N TYR A 210 6.33 -41.59 -30.63
CA TYR A 210 5.33 -42.63 -30.83
C TYR A 210 4.08 -42.05 -31.52
N LEU A 211 3.44 -42.84 -32.40
CA LEU A 211 2.21 -42.48 -33.13
C LEU A 211 2.33 -41.25 -34.08
N ALA A 212 3.55 -40.90 -34.51
CA ALA A 212 3.84 -39.82 -35.45
C ALA A 212 3.00 -38.52 -35.25
N PRO A 213 3.12 -37.81 -34.10
CA PRO A 213 2.26 -36.68 -33.75
C PRO A 213 2.33 -35.49 -34.73
N ARG A 214 3.42 -35.40 -35.50
CA ARG A 214 3.65 -34.36 -36.52
C ARG A 214 2.60 -34.37 -37.64
N GLN A 215 1.92 -35.49 -37.87
CA GLN A 215 0.85 -35.60 -38.87
C GLN A 215 -0.47 -34.94 -38.42
N SER A 216 -0.66 -34.68 -37.11
CA SER A 216 -1.94 -34.22 -36.57
C SER A 216 -2.07 -32.69 -36.36
N VAL A 217 -1.00 -31.91 -36.57
CA VAL A 217 -0.86 -30.43 -36.43
C VAL A 217 -1.22 -29.84 -35.03
N THR A 218 -2.25 -30.36 -34.35
CA THR A 218 -2.79 -29.93 -33.06
C THR A 218 -3.02 -31.11 -32.13
N PHE A 219 -3.09 -30.86 -30.82
CA PHE A 219 -3.36 -31.89 -29.81
C PHE A 219 -4.71 -32.59 -30.02
N LEU A 220 -5.74 -31.89 -30.50
CA LEU A 220 -7.07 -32.49 -30.69
C LEU A 220 -7.07 -33.54 -31.80
N GLY A 221 -6.39 -33.27 -32.93
CA GLY A 221 -6.24 -34.27 -34.00
C GLY A 221 -5.41 -35.48 -33.58
N PHE A 222 -4.44 -35.28 -32.67
CA PHE A 222 -3.69 -36.40 -32.08
C PHE A 222 -4.56 -37.20 -31.09
N ALA A 223 -5.35 -36.52 -30.27
CA ALA A 223 -6.24 -37.14 -29.29
C ALA A 223 -7.37 -37.95 -29.94
N GLU A 224 -7.84 -37.54 -31.12
CA GLU A 224 -8.82 -38.26 -31.94
C GLU A 224 -8.30 -39.63 -32.40
N ARG A 225 -7.05 -39.71 -32.89
CA ARG A 225 -6.39 -40.97 -33.29
C ARG A 225 -6.21 -41.97 -32.14
N LEU A 226 -6.20 -41.48 -30.90
CA LEU A 226 -6.10 -42.30 -29.69
C LEU A 226 -7.46 -42.86 -29.21
N THR A 227 -8.57 -42.44 -29.80
CA THR A 227 -9.90 -42.93 -29.41
C THR A 227 -10.21 -44.31 -30.01
N ALA A 228 -11.12 -45.05 -29.37
CA ALA A 228 -11.57 -46.37 -29.85
C ALA A 228 -12.21 -46.25 -31.25
N GLY A 229 -11.89 -47.18 -32.15
CA GLY A 229 -12.26 -47.15 -33.57
C GLY A 229 -11.17 -46.56 -34.47
N TRP A 230 -10.62 -45.40 -34.11
CA TRP A 230 -9.53 -44.76 -34.88
C TRP A 230 -8.15 -45.36 -34.60
N ARG A 231 -7.93 -45.83 -33.36
CA ARG A 231 -6.69 -46.47 -32.95
C ARG A 231 -6.44 -47.83 -33.61
N ASP A 232 -7.48 -48.48 -34.15
CA ASP A 232 -7.39 -49.83 -34.71
C ASP A 232 -6.59 -49.84 -36.04
N GLY A 233 -6.40 -48.66 -36.65
CA GLY A 233 -5.49 -48.45 -37.78
C GLY A 233 -4.03 -48.14 -37.39
N GLU A 234 -3.70 -48.08 -36.09
CA GLU A 234 -2.36 -47.79 -35.58
C GLU A 234 -1.65 -49.06 -35.08
N GLN A 235 -0.32 -49.07 -35.09
CA GLN A 235 0.45 -50.22 -34.58
C GLN A 235 0.31 -50.36 -33.04
N PRO A 236 -0.13 -51.51 -32.50
CA PRO A 236 -0.34 -51.70 -31.06
C PRO A 236 0.89 -51.41 -30.19
N ASP A 237 2.10 -51.77 -30.66
CA ASP A 237 3.37 -51.51 -29.96
C ASP A 237 3.62 -49.99 -29.77
N GLN A 238 3.26 -49.16 -30.75
CA GLN A 238 3.41 -47.70 -30.67
C GLN A 238 2.47 -47.07 -29.65
N VAL A 239 1.25 -47.59 -29.54
CA VAL A 239 0.25 -47.16 -28.54
C VAL A 239 0.72 -47.53 -27.14
N ASN A 240 1.19 -48.77 -26.95
CA ASN A 240 1.73 -49.26 -25.68
C ASN A 240 2.96 -48.44 -25.23
N LYS A 241 3.89 -48.15 -26.16
CA LYS A 241 5.05 -47.28 -25.90
C LYS A 241 4.65 -45.86 -25.50
N LEU A 242 3.62 -45.27 -26.13
CA LEU A 242 3.12 -43.95 -25.74
C LEU A 242 2.55 -43.94 -24.31
N LEU A 243 1.69 -44.91 -23.97
CA LEU A 243 1.08 -45.02 -22.64
C LEU A 243 2.15 -45.20 -21.57
N LEU A 244 3.10 -46.10 -21.81
CA LEU A 244 4.21 -46.34 -20.90
C LEU A 244 5.11 -45.10 -20.76
N HIS A 245 5.45 -44.43 -21.86
CA HIS A 245 6.24 -43.21 -21.80
C HIS A 245 5.52 -42.08 -21.04
N ALA A 246 4.19 -41.94 -21.20
CA ALA A 246 3.40 -40.97 -20.44
C ALA A 246 3.42 -41.27 -18.94
N PHE A 247 3.40 -42.55 -18.56
CA PHE A 247 3.50 -43.00 -17.17
C PHE A 247 4.89 -42.70 -16.57
N LEU A 248 5.97 -43.05 -17.29
CA LEU A 248 7.34 -42.78 -16.85
C LEU A 248 7.64 -41.27 -16.80
N GLU A 249 7.08 -40.48 -17.72
CA GLU A 249 7.19 -39.02 -17.69
C GLU A 249 6.53 -38.43 -16.43
N ASP A 250 5.34 -38.90 -16.06
CA ASP A 250 4.66 -38.44 -14.86
C ASP A 250 5.48 -38.75 -13.60
N LEU A 251 6.07 -39.94 -13.52
CA LEU A 251 7.00 -40.29 -12.44
C LEU A 251 8.22 -39.36 -12.44
N ARG A 252 8.84 -39.11 -13.60
CA ARG A 252 9.97 -38.19 -13.76
C ARG A 252 9.62 -36.77 -13.32
N GLN A 253 8.44 -36.27 -13.66
CA GLN A 253 7.97 -34.95 -13.23
C GLN A 253 7.71 -34.89 -11.73
N ALA A 254 7.17 -35.96 -11.14
CA ALA A 254 6.90 -36.04 -9.71
C ALA A 254 8.20 -36.09 -8.86
N TYR A 255 9.28 -36.65 -9.41
CA TYR A 255 10.58 -36.75 -8.73
C TYR A 255 11.57 -35.61 -9.08
N ARG A 256 11.22 -34.72 -10.01
CA ARG A 256 12.06 -33.57 -10.38
C ARG A 256 12.20 -32.59 -9.21
N ARG A 257 13.44 -32.34 -8.77
CA ARG A 257 13.77 -31.33 -7.77
C ARG A 257 13.69 -29.93 -8.38
N ARG A 258 12.93 -29.03 -7.75
CA ARG A 258 12.85 -27.61 -8.12
C ARG A 258 13.32 -26.77 -6.93
N PRO A 259 14.23 -25.80 -7.14
CA PRO A 259 14.79 -25.04 -6.02
C PRO A 259 13.72 -24.22 -5.27
N TRP A 260 12.68 -23.75 -5.98
CA TRP A 260 11.57 -22.99 -5.40
C TRP A 260 10.41 -23.84 -4.82
N ARG A 261 10.49 -25.18 -4.85
CA ARG A 261 9.45 -26.06 -4.25
C ARG A 261 10.07 -27.01 -3.23
N PRO A 262 10.12 -26.62 -1.94
CA PRO A 262 10.71 -27.44 -0.89
C PRO A 262 10.06 -28.83 -0.75
N SER A 263 8.77 -28.97 -1.10
CA SER A 263 8.06 -30.26 -1.13
C SER A 263 8.71 -31.32 -2.02
N ASP A 264 9.33 -30.90 -3.13
CA ASP A 264 9.89 -31.81 -4.15
C ASP A 264 11.16 -32.51 -3.64
N TRP A 265 11.77 -31.96 -2.59
CA TRP A 265 12.97 -32.49 -1.94
C TRP A 265 12.68 -33.52 -0.85
N ARG A 266 11.40 -33.79 -0.58
CA ARG A 266 10.97 -34.79 0.42
C ARG A 266 11.01 -36.23 -0.08
N ARG A 267 11.11 -36.42 -1.40
CA ARG A 267 11.20 -37.73 -2.06
C ARG A 267 12.64 -38.22 -2.03
N THR A 268 12.97 -39.00 -1.00
CA THR A 268 14.31 -39.52 -0.71
C THR A 268 14.51 -41.00 -1.08
N ALA A 269 13.48 -41.67 -1.58
CA ALA A 269 13.55 -43.02 -2.12
C ALA A 269 12.82 -43.14 -3.47
N TYR A 270 13.36 -43.95 -4.37
CA TYR A 270 12.77 -44.24 -5.69
C TYR A 270 11.60 -45.22 -5.59
N PRO A 271 10.56 -45.09 -6.44
CA PRO A 271 9.49 -46.07 -6.51
C PRO A 271 10.00 -47.41 -7.07
N ALA A 272 9.37 -48.50 -6.66
CA ALA A 272 9.69 -49.85 -7.11
C ALA A 272 8.50 -50.57 -7.77
N LEU A 273 8.79 -51.40 -8.76
CA LEU A 273 7.84 -52.29 -9.42
C LEU A 273 8.33 -53.73 -9.27
N LEU A 274 7.54 -54.56 -8.60
CA LEU A 274 7.74 -56.00 -8.52
C LEU A 274 6.83 -56.68 -9.55
N VAL A 275 7.39 -57.43 -10.49
CA VAL A 275 6.64 -58.21 -11.48
C VAL A 275 6.96 -59.68 -11.28
N ASP A 276 5.95 -60.46 -10.91
CA ASP A 276 6.05 -61.90 -10.70
C ASP A 276 5.67 -62.69 -11.97
N HIS A 277 6.07 -63.95 -12.03
CA HIS A 277 5.70 -64.89 -13.12
C HIS A 277 6.05 -64.43 -14.56
N VAL A 278 7.16 -63.72 -14.75
CA VAL A 278 7.56 -63.20 -16.06
C VAL A 278 8.11 -64.32 -16.96
N ALA A 279 7.62 -64.41 -18.19
CA ALA A 279 8.09 -65.37 -19.19
C ALA A 279 8.17 -64.72 -20.59
N PRO A 280 9.08 -65.17 -21.47
CA PRO A 280 9.07 -64.76 -22.87
C PRO A 280 7.69 -65.05 -23.51
N GLY A 281 7.05 -64.02 -24.06
CA GLY A 281 5.75 -64.13 -24.73
C GLY A 281 4.52 -63.89 -23.86
N ASN A 282 4.67 -63.72 -22.53
CA ASN A 282 3.57 -63.23 -21.69
C ASN A 282 3.60 -61.70 -21.54
N VAL A 283 2.49 -61.13 -21.08
CA VAL A 283 2.28 -59.66 -21.01
C VAL A 283 3.22 -59.01 -20.00
N GLY A 284 3.61 -59.74 -18.95
CA GLY A 284 4.65 -59.31 -18.00
C GLY A 284 6.02 -59.16 -18.67
N GLY A 285 6.40 -60.11 -19.53
CA GLY A 285 7.64 -60.07 -20.31
C GLY A 285 7.61 -58.94 -21.35
N GLU A 286 6.46 -58.73 -21.99
CA GLU A 286 6.24 -57.60 -22.90
C GLU A 286 6.39 -56.26 -22.18
N LEU A 287 5.82 -56.09 -20.97
CA LEU A 287 5.95 -54.87 -20.18
C LEU A 287 7.42 -54.57 -19.83
N VAL A 288 8.18 -55.58 -19.38
CA VAL A 288 9.60 -55.42 -19.04
C VAL A 288 10.42 -55.03 -20.27
N ARG A 289 10.17 -55.68 -21.43
CA ARG A 289 10.79 -55.32 -22.71
C ARG A 289 10.48 -53.87 -23.11
N LEU A 290 9.21 -53.47 -23.07
CA LEU A 290 8.76 -52.13 -23.43
C LEU A 290 9.37 -51.05 -22.54
N ILE A 291 9.59 -51.31 -21.24
CA ILE A 291 10.28 -50.38 -20.34
C ILE A 291 11.73 -50.19 -20.80
N GLY A 292 12.43 -51.26 -21.15
CA GLY A 292 13.78 -51.21 -21.70
C GLY A 292 13.86 -50.42 -23.01
N ASP A 293 12.91 -50.65 -23.92
CA ASP A 293 12.83 -49.97 -25.21
C ASP A 293 12.59 -48.47 -25.03
N VAL A 294 11.59 -48.08 -24.24
CA VAL A 294 11.27 -46.67 -23.99
C VAL A 294 12.44 -45.95 -23.30
N ARG A 295 13.15 -46.58 -22.37
CA ARG A 295 14.36 -46.01 -21.75
C ARG A 295 15.49 -45.78 -22.76
N THR A 296 15.68 -46.71 -23.69
CA THR A 296 16.69 -46.62 -24.74
C THR A 296 16.34 -45.53 -25.75
N GLU A 297 15.10 -45.53 -26.25
CA GLU A 297 14.63 -44.62 -27.28
C GLU A 297 14.50 -43.17 -26.77
N THR A 298 14.00 -42.95 -25.55
CA THR A 298 13.86 -41.59 -24.98
C THR A 298 15.16 -41.03 -24.46
N GLY A 299 16.08 -41.92 -24.05
CA GLY A 299 17.37 -41.60 -23.45
C GLY A 299 17.30 -40.85 -22.12
N ARG A 300 16.12 -40.71 -21.52
CA ARG A 300 15.87 -40.00 -20.25
C ARG A 300 15.86 -40.98 -19.09
N ASN A 301 16.42 -40.57 -17.96
CA ASN A 301 16.30 -41.34 -16.72
C ASN A 301 14.89 -41.15 -16.13
N ASP A 302 14.24 -42.26 -15.80
CA ASP A 302 13.03 -42.30 -14.97
C ASP A 302 13.36 -42.86 -13.57
N PRO A 303 12.52 -42.57 -12.55
CA PRO A 303 12.82 -42.93 -11.17
C PRO A 303 12.34 -44.34 -10.79
N LEU A 304 11.90 -45.21 -11.71
CA LEU A 304 11.31 -46.51 -11.38
C LEU A 304 12.36 -47.63 -11.29
N LEU A 305 12.46 -48.33 -10.15
CA LEU A 305 13.23 -49.57 -10.06
C LEU A 305 12.32 -50.75 -10.41
N VAL A 306 12.70 -51.60 -11.36
CA VAL A 306 11.88 -52.76 -11.75
C VAL A 306 12.62 -54.04 -11.37
N ILE A 307 11.88 -54.96 -10.74
CA ILE A 307 12.37 -56.28 -10.33
C ILE A 307 11.38 -57.29 -10.89
N ALA A 308 11.82 -58.04 -11.89
CA ALA A 308 11.06 -59.09 -12.55
C ALA A 308 11.53 -60.46 -12.03
N SER A 309 10.61 -61.36 -11.73
CA SER A 309 10.87 -62.75 -11.35
C SER A 309 10.33 -63.68 -12.42
N GLY A 310 11.16 -64.54 -13.01
CA GLY A 310 10.84 -65.29 -14.22
C GLY A 310 11.62 -66.59 -14.37
N GLY A 311 11.30 -67.36 -15.42
CA GLY A 311 12.11 -68.52 -15.81
C GLY A 311 13.46 -68.11 -16.42
N GLN A 312 13.88 -68.77 -17.49
CA GLN A 312 15.10 -68.35 -18.20
C GLN A 312 14.98 -66.90 -18.71
N PRO A 313 16.06 -66.10 -18.58
CA PRO A 313 16.09 -64.73 -19.09
C PRO A 313 15.98 -64.72 -20.63
N PRO A 314 15.61 -63.58 -21.24
CA PRO A 314 15.68 -63.39 -22.69
C PRO A 314 17.04 -63.81 -23.26
N PRO A 315 17.08 -64.50 -24.43
CA PRO A 315 18.32 -65.06 -25.00
C PRO A 315 19.35 -63.99 -25.38
N GLU A 316 18.96 -62.71 -25.44
CA GLU A 316 19.85 -61.59 -25.75
C GLU A 316 20.73 -61.15 -24.56
N LEU A 317 20.53 -61.73 -23.36
CA LEU A 317 21.30 -61.39 -22.16
C LEU A 317 22.55 -62.29 -21.99
N PRO A 318 23.64 -61.74 -21.43
CA PRO A 318 24.77 -62.56 -20.97
C PRO A 318 24.34 -63.51 -19.85
N GLU A 319 25.18 -64.50 -19.54
CA GLU A 319 24.89 -65.50 -18.50
C GLU A 319 24.51 -64.83 -17.17
N PRO A 320 23.46 -65.31 -16.47
CA PRO A 320 23.04 -64.69 -15.22
C PRO A 320 24.11 -64.81 -14.14
N HIS A 321 24.41 -63.67 -13.49
CA HIS A 321 25.34 -63.63 -12.37
C HIS A 321 24.72 -64.27 -11.12
N PRO A 322 25.52 -64.94 -10.28
CA PRO A 322 25.05 -65.42 -8.98
C PRO A 322 24.66 -64.24 -8.08
N LEU A 323 23.68 -64.44 -7.19
CA LEU A 323 23.21 -63.39 -6.27
C LEU A 323 24.33 -62.82 -5.35
N THR A 324 25.37 -63.61 -5.07
CA THR A 324 26.56 -63.20 -4.30
C THR A 324 27.35 -62.09 -4.99
N GLU A 325 27.30 -62.01 -6.32
CA GLU A 325 27.99 -61.01 -7.16
C GLU A 325 27.05 -59.86 -7.58
N ALA A 326 25.87 -59.71 -6.96
CA ALA A 326 24.85 -58.76 -7.42
C ALA A 326 25.33 -57.29 -7.47
N ASP A 327 26.17 -56.85 -6.52
CA ASP A 327 26.75 -55.49 -6.53
C ASP A 327 27.76 -55.32 -7.68
N GLU A 328 28.59 -56.33 -7.96
CA GLU A 328 29.58 -56.32 -9.05
C GLU A 328 28.88 -56.32 -10.42
N ALA A 329 27.86 -57.19 -10.60
CA ALA A 329 27.04 -57.22 -11.81
C ALA A 329 26.33 -55.89 -12.08
N PHE A 330 25.92 -55.18 -11.02
CA PHE A 330 25.37 -53.83 -11.17
C PHE A 330 26.42 -52.81 -11.60
N ASP A 331 27.62 -52.84 -11.01
CA ASP A 331 28.68 -51.89 -11.35
C ASP A 331 29.22 -52.12 -12.78
N GLU A 332 29.40 -53.37 -13.20
CA GLU A 332 29.72 -53.73 -14.59
C GLU A 332 28.65 -53.22 -15.56
N TRP A 333 27.37 -53.43 -15.23
CA TRP A 333 26.26 -52.91 -16.03
C TRP A 333 26.29 -51.38 -16.15
N VAL A 334 26.58 -50.65 -15.06
CA VAL A 334 26.65 -49.18 -15.08
C VAL A 334 27.75 -48.71 -16.04
N GLU A 335 28.89 -49.39 -16.09
CA GLU A 335 30.02 -49.07 -16.97
C GLU A 335 29.72 -49.39 -18.43
N ALA A 336 29.07 -50.53 -18.72
CA ALA A 336 28.74 -50.95 -20.09
C ALA A 336 27.54 -50.19 -20.70
N LEU A 337 26.62 -49.67 -19.87
CA LEU A 337 25.36 -49.07 -20.32
C LEU A 337 25.50 -47.92 -21.35
N PRO A 338 26.45 -46.97 -21.24
CA PRO A 338 26.61 -45.91 -22.24
C PRO A 338 26.88 -46.45 -23.65
N GLU A 339 27.72 -47.49 -23.77
CA GLU A 339 28.04 -48.12 -25.05
C GLU A 339 26.86 -48.93 -25.58
N MET A 340 26.23 -49.76 -24.73
CA MET A 340 25.05 -50.55 -25.10
C MET A 340 23.91 -49.66 -25.62
N ARG A 341 23.71 -48.48 -25.01
CA ARG A 341 22.72 -47.48 -25.45
C ARG A 341 23.09 -46.84 -26.78
N ARG A 342 24.37 -46.52 -26.99
CA ARG A 342 24.85 -45.95 -28.27
C ARG A 342 24.60 -46.92 -29.42
N LEU A 343 24.83 -48.21 -29.17
CA LEU A 343 24.64 -49.30 -30.13
C LEU A 343 23.18 -49.80 -30.21
N ARG A 344 22.28 -49.29 -29.37
CA ARG A 344 20.87 -49.73 -29.25
C ARG A 344 20.74 -51.26 -29.08
N ARG A 345 21.60 -51.87 -28.28
CA ARG A 345 21.54 -53.32 -28.03
C ARG A 345 20.19 -53.69 -27.37
N PRO A 346 19.55 -54.80 -27.79
CA PRO A 346 18.38 -55.32 -27.09
C PRO A 346 18.75 -55.64 -25.64
N ALA A 347 17.79 -55.55 -24.72
CA ALA A 347 17.97 -55.84 -23.29
C ALA A 347 19.05 -55.02 -22.54
N ALA A 348 19.55 -53.89 -23.10
CA ALA A 348 20.62 -53.07 -22.50
C ALA A 348 20.36 -52.58 -21.05
N TRP A 349 19.12 -52.59 -20.59
CA TRP A 349 18.73 -52.14 -19.23
C TRP A 349 18.53 -53.29 -18.24
N LEU A 350 18.62 -54.54 -18.69
CA LEU A 350 18.37 -55.74 -17.89
C LEU A 350 19.68 -56.23 -17.25
N VAL A 351 19.60 -56.63 -15.99
CA VAL A 351 20.65 -57.33 -15.26
C VAL A 351 20.06 -58.62 -14.74
N ALA A 352 20.55 -59.76 -15.22
CA ALA A 352 20.06 -61.08 -14.83
C ALA A 352 20.84 -61.62 -13.63
N LEU A 353 20.10 -62.02 -12.59
CA LEU A 353 20.64 -62.59 -11.37
C LEU A 353 19.99 -63.96 -11.13
N ARG A 354 20.79 -64.94 -10.77
CA ARG A 354 20.32 -66.29 -10.42
C ARG A 354 20.73 -66.67 -8.99
N PRO A 355 19.90 -67.44 -8.27
CA PRO A 355 20.34 -68.15 -7.08
C PRO A 355 21.56 -69.01 -7.41
N ASP A 356 22.51 -69.09 -6.49
CA ASP A 356 23.63 -70.00 -6.65
C ASP A 356 23.21 -71.41 -6.23
N ASP A 357 22.93 -72.28 -7.20
CA ASP A 357 22.58 -73.68 -6.97
C ASP A 357 23.82 -74.55 -6.68
N THR A 358 25.04 -74.01 -6.81
CA THR A 358 26.28 -74.73 -6.54
C THR A 358 26.74 -74.61 -5.08
N ASP A 359 26.18 -73.66 -4.34
CA ASP A 359 26.50 -73.44 -2.93
C ASP A 359 25.63 -74.35 -2.03
N THR A 360 26.23 -75.41 -1.49
CA THR A 360 25.58 -76.37 -0.57
C THR A 360 25.41 -75.84 0.85
N SER A 361 25.73 -74.56 1.07
CA SER A 361 25.60 -73.87 2.35
C SER A 361 24.13 -73.81 2.80
N PRO A 362 23.81 -74.12 4.08
CA PRO A 362 22.43 -74.07 4.56
C PRO A 362 21.86 -72.65 4.46
N PRO A 363 20.59 -72.48 4.06
CA PRO A 363 19.98 -71.17 3.86
C PRO A 363 20.10 -70.31 5.12
N SER A 364 20.60 -69.09 4.95
CA SER A 364 20.84 -68.17 6.07
C SER A 364 19.51 -67.77 6.71
N ARG A 365 19.42 -67.87 8.05
CA ARG A 365 18.25 -67.43 8.84
C ARG A 365 18.38 -65.96 9.26
N ALA A 366 18.77 -65.10 8.33
CA ALA A 366 18.92 -63.67 8.59
C ALA A 366 17.58 -62.95 8.40
N GLY A 367 17.20 -62.11 9.37
CA GLY A 367 15.98 -61.31 9.26
C GLY A 367 16.16 -60.14 8.30
N VAL A 368 15.40 -60.11 7.21
CA VAL A 368 15.35 -58.96 6.28
C VAL A 368 14.78 -57.74 7.01
N ARG A 369 15.60 -56.69 7.19
CA ARG A 369 15.13 -55.43 7.77
C ARG A 369 14.33 -54.65 6.73
N PRO A 370 13.12 -54.15 7.05
CA PRO A 370 12.35 -53.35 6.12
C PRO A 370 13.12 -52.06 5.77
N PHE A 371 13.08 -51.66 4.51
CA PHE A 371 13.72 -50.42 4.07
C PHE A 371 12.95 -49.21 4.56
N SER A 372 13.67 -48.22 5.10
CA SER A 372 13.13 -46.91 5.46
C SER A 372 13.79 -45.84 4.62
N ALA A 373 12.98 -45.01 3.96
CA ALA A 373 13.48 -43.87 3.19
C ALA A 373 14.24 -42.88 4.12
N PRO A 374 15.37 -42.29 3.68
CA PRO A 374 16.10 -41.31 4.47
C PRO A 374 15.28 -40.06 4.82
N ASP A 375 15.65 -39.36 5.89
CA ASP A 375 15.00 -38.10 6.25
C ASP A 375 15.26 -36.99 5.22
N PRO A 376 14.26 -36.13 4.95
CA PRO A 376 14.38 -35.08 3.97
C PRO A 376 15.17 -33.90 4.56
N PRO A 377 15.76 -33.03 3.74
CA PRO A 377 16.50 -31.86 4.21
C PRO A 377 15.66 -30.99 5.15
N TRP A 378 16.27 -30.41 6.20
CA TRP A 378 15.56 -29.64 7.23
C TRP A 378 14.75 -28.46 6.68
N TRP A 379 15.25 -27.78 5.64
CA TRP A 379 14.58 -26.68 4.95
C TRP A 379 13.37 -27.10 4.11
N SER A 380 13.22 -28.41 3.83
CA SER A 380 12.04 -28.94 3.16
C SER A 380 10.85 -29.16 4.08
N ARG A 381 11.01 -28.99 5.40
CA ARG A 381 9.96 -29.18 6.43
C ARG A 381 8.86 -28.10 6.33
N ARG A 382 7.62 -28.41 6.76
CA ARG A 382 6.43 -27.59 6.42
C ARG A 382 6.43 -26.23 7.12
N PHE A 383 7.17 -26.07 8.21
CA PHE A 383 7.12 -24.88 9.07
C PHE A 383 8.01 -23.72 8.59
N LEU A 384 9.14 -23.98 7.94
CA LEU A 384 10.11 -22.95 7.54
C LEU A 384 9.58 -21.94 6.50
N PRO A 385 8.92 -22.35 5.40
CA PRO A 385 8.34 -21.39 4.47
C PRO A 385 7.19 -20.59 5.08
N THR A 386 6.40 -21.19 5.98
CA THR A 386 5.35 -20.49 6.73
C THR A 386 5.96 -19.46 7.67
N ALA A 387 7.00 -19.82 8.42
CA ALA A 387 7.70 -18.91 9.33
C ALA A 387 8.35 -17.74 8.56
N LEU A 388 9.01 -17.99 7.43
CA LEU A 388 9.57 -16.94 6.59
C LEU A 388 8.49 -16.00 6.04
N CYS A 389 7.35 -16.55 5.61
CA CYS A 389 6.22 -15.74 5.15
C CYS A 389 5.65 -14.86 6.28
N LEU A 390 5.52 -15.40 7.49
CA LEU A 390 5.07 -14.64 8.66
C LEU A 390 6.06 -13.53 9.04
N VAL A 391 7.37 -13.79 8.97
CA VAL A 391 8.40 -12.78 9.20
C VAL A 391 8.32 -11.66 8.15
N LEU A 392 8.19 -12.00 6.87
CA LEU A 392 8.05 -10.98 5.81
C LEU A 392 6.79 -10.12 5.98
N VAL A 393 5.66 -10.74 6.35
CA VAL A 393 4.42 -10.01 6.65
C VAL A 393 4.59 -9.11 7.88
N ALA A 394 5.26 -9.59 8.93
CA ALA A 394 5.52 -8.79 10.12
C ALA A 394 6.44 -7.59 9.83
N VAL A 395 7.53 -7.79 9.06
CA VAL A 395 8.45 -6.71 8.66
C VAL A 395 7.74 -5.68 7.78
N LEU A 396 6.95 -6.12 6.81
CA LEU A 396 6.16 -5.22 5.97
C LEU A 396 5.13 -4.44 6.81
N GLY A 397 4.45 -5.11 7.76
CA GLY A 397 3.51 -4.48 8.67
C GLY A 397 4.16 -3.41 9.55
N LEU A 398 5.35 -3.68 10.10
CA LEU A 398 6.14 -2.71 10.88
C LEU A 398 6.57 -1.50 10.03
N TRP A 399 7.01 -1.73 8.79
CA TRP A 399 7.41 -0.65 7.88
C TRP A 399 6.24 0.26 7.48
N VAL A 400 5.08 -0.33 7.17
CA VAL A 400 3.83 0.40 6.89
C VAL A 400 3.40 1.22 8.12
N ALA A 401 3.42 0.60 9.30
CA ALA A 401 3.02 1.26 10.55
C ALA A 401 3.97 2.38 11.01
N SER A 402 5.27 2.29 10.70
CA SER A 402 6.22 3.36 11.03
C SER A 402 6.15 4.56 10.08
N ARG A 403 5.62 4.35 8.87
CA ARG A 403 5.46 5.41 7.86
C ARG A 403 4.09 6.10 7.98
N TRP A 404 3.06 5.35 8.36
CA TRP A 404 1.67 5.77 8.37
C TRP A 404 1.00 5.39 9.69
N GLY A 405 0.43 6.39 10.37
CA GLY A 405 -0.21 6.26 11.68
C GLY A 405 -1.74 6.28 11.58
N PRO A 406 -2.46 6.02 12.68
CA PRO A 406 -3.92 6.18 12.72
C PRO A 406 -4.31 7.60 12.27
N GLY A 407 -5.01 7.70 11.15
CA GLY A 407 -5.43 8.99 10.59
C GLY A 407 -4.35 9.78 9.86
N CYS A 408 -3.23 9.14 9.47
CA CYS A 408 -2.23 9.72 8.57
C CYS A 408 -1.79 8.69 7.53
N HIS A 409 -2.53 8.60 6.43
CA HIS A 409 -2.32 7.58 5.40
C HIS A 409 -2.44 8.16 4.00
N PRO A 410 -1.55 7.77 3.07
CA PRO A 410 -1.71 8.13 1.67
C PRO A 410 -2.96 7.45 1.12
N SER A 411 -3.62 8.13 0.20
CA SER A 411 -4.79 7.60 -0.50
C SER A 411 -4.43 7.25 -1.94
N LEU A 412 -5.04 6.19 -2.47
CA LEU A 412 -5.00 5.90 -3.91
C LEU A 412 -6.02 6.74 -4.69
N THR A 413 -6.87 7.49 -4.00
CA THR A 413 -7.89 8.39 -4.55
C THR A 413 -7.62 9.83 -4.08
N GLY A 414 -7.69 10.78 -5.02
CA GLY A 414 -7.33 12.19 -4.77
C GLY A 414 -5.82 12.45 -4.81
N GLN A 415 -5.44 13.71 -4.66
CA GLN A 415 -4.04 14.13 -4.50
C GLN A 415 -3.73 14.22 -3.00
N VAL A 416 -3.35 13.07 -2.42
CA VAL A 416 -2.99 12.97 -1.00
C VAL A 416 -1.57 12.42 -0.87
N SER A 417 -0.68 13.20 -0.26
CA SER A 417 0.68 12.77 0.07
C SER A 417 0.97 13.16 1.51
N VAL A 418 1.05 12.18 2.39
CA VAL A 418 1.28 12.38 3.82
C VAL A 418 2.26 11.36 4.40
N GLU A 419 2.97 11.79 5.42
CA GLU A 419 3.87 10.96 6.20
C GLU A 419 3.79 11.29 7.70
N VAL A 420 4.02 10.28 8.53
CA VAL A 420 4.21 10.50 9.97
C VAL A 420 5.65 10.88 10.27
N VAL A 421 5.84 11.97 11.02
CA VAL A 421 7.15 12.47 11.48
C VAL A 421 7.17 12.74 12.99
N GLY A 422 8.38 12.82 13.55
CA GLY A 422 8.59 13.19 14.95
C GLY A 422 7.84 12.28 15.93
N LYS A 423 7.03 12.89 16.80
CA LYS A 423 6.24 12.19 17.83
C LYS A 423 4.84 11.79 17.33
N GLY A 424 4.68 11.49 16.03
CA GLY A 424 3.40 11.07 15.46
C GLY A 424 2.64 12.15 14.70
N GLU A 425 3.32 13.22 14.27
CA GLU A 425 2.70 14.32 13.54
C GLU A 425 2.47 13.95 12.07
N CYS A 426 1.32 14.31 11.51
CA CYS A 426 0.98 14.00 10.13
C CYS A 426 1.34 15.15 9.20
N VAL A 427 2.44 15.07 8.47
CA VAL A 427 2.97 16.12 7.61
C VAL A 427 2.73 15.78 6.14
N GLY A 428 2.42 16.78 5.32
CA GLY A 428 2.13 16.61 3.90
C GLY A 428 0.92 17.41 3.46
N TYR A 429 0.18 16.95 2.45
CA TYR A 429 -0.99 17.63 1.92
C TYR A 429 -2.14 16.69 1.55
N SER A 430 -3.34 17.25 1.47
CA SER A 430 -4.57 16.60 1.03
C SER A 430 -5.48 17.58 0.29
N ASP A 431 -6.10 17.12 -0.79
CA ASP A 431 -7.13 17.85 -1.54
C ASP A 431 -8.56 17.32 -1.31
N SER A 432 -8.71 16.28 -0.48
CA SER A 432 -9.95 15.51 -0.35
C SER A 432 -10.17 14.91 1.03
N ALA A 433 -11.41 14.49 1.29
CA ALA A 433 -11.82 13.87 2.55
C ALA A 433 -11.17 12.50 2.82
N ALA A 434 -10.34 11.98 1.91
CA ALA A 434 -9.53 10.79 2.15
C ALA A 434 -8.48 11.02 3.27
N GLN A 435 -8.06 12.27 3.46
CA GLN A 435 -7.19 12.66 4.56
C GLN A 435 -7.60 14.05 5.08
N VAL A 436 -8.08 14.09 6.32
CA VAL A 436 -8.36 15.32 7.08
C VAL A 436 -7.32 15.43 8.18
N PHE A 437 -6.68 16.58 8.33
CA PHE A 437 -5.66 16.77 9.38
C PHE A 437 -6.33 17.00 10.74
N ASN A 438 -5.66 16.48 11.77
CA ASN A 438 -6.01 16.61 13.18
C ASN A 438 -7.24 15.78 13.63
N ASN A 439 -6.97 14.61 14.21
CA ASN A 439 -8.00 13.75 14.80
C ASN A 439 -8.05 13.86 16.33
N ASP A 440 -7.39 14.86 16.92
CA ASP A 440 -7.39 15.03 18.36
C ASP A 440 -8.75 15.59 18.85
N PRO A 441 -9.17 15.25 20.08
CA PRO A 441 -10.41 15.77 20.68
C PRO A 441 -10.44 17.30 20.72
N GLY A 442 -11.61 17.91 20.55
CA GLY A 442 -11.78 19.38 20.60
C GLY A 442 -11.45 20.12 19.30
N GLN A 443 -10.96 19.42 18.26
CA GLN A 443 -10.65 20.02 16.94
C GLN A 443 -11.74 19.79 15.89
N ASP A 444 -13.00 19.58 16.29
CA ASP A 444 -14.12 19.29 15.38
C ASP A 444 -14.32 20.41 14.36
N ARG A 445 -14.29 21.68 14.80
CA ARG A 445 -14.46 22.85 13.91
C ARG A 445 -13.36 22.95 12.84
N LEU A 446 -12.12 22.62 13.19
CA LEU A 446 -11.01 22.56 12.23
C LEU A 446 -11.21 21.46 11.19
N ARG A 447 -11.73 20.29 11.59
CA ARG A 447 -12.05 19.22 10.62
C ARG A 447 -13.21 19.60 9.73
N THR A 448 -14.28 20.17 10.29
CA THR A 448 -15.47 20.59 9.55
C THR A 448 -15.12 21.58 8.43
N VAL A 449 -14.24 22.55 8.68
CA VAL A 449 -13.83 23.51 7.62
C VAL A 449 -12.97 22.86 6.53
N GLN A 450 -12.10 21.90 6.88
CA GLN A 450 -11.35 21.13 5.87
C GLN A 450 -12.29 20.28 5.00
N GLU A 451 -13.23 19.57 5.62
CA GLU A 451 -14.25 18.78 4.90
C GLU A 451 -15.12 19.67 4.01
N ARG A 452 -15.43 20.87 4.49
CA ARG A 452 -16.16 21.89 3.72
C ARG A 452 -15.39 22.31 2.48
N ILE A 453 -14.11 22.63 2.62
CA ILE A 453 -13.22 22.93 1.49
C ILE A 453 -13.19 21.76 0.50
N PHE A 454 -13.07 20.53 0.99
CA PHE A 454 -13.03 19.35 0.12
C PHE A 454 -14.36 19.09 -0.59
N ALA A 455 -15.50 19.44 0.02
CA ALA A 455 -16.79 19.42 -0.66
C ALA A 455 -16.89 20.49 -1.74
N GLN A 456 -16.39 21.70 -1.47
CA GLN A 456 -16.34 22.80 -2.42
C GLN A 456 -15.35 22.53 -3.57
N ASN A 457 -14.23 21.82 -3.33
CA ASN A 457 -13.31 21.35 -4.36
C ASN A 457 -14.05 20.46 -5.38
N ARG A 458 -14.84 19.50 -4.89
CA ARG A 458 -15.66 18.63 -5.76
C ARG A 458 -16.69 19.44 -6.54
N ALA A 459 -17.37 20.38 -5.88
CA ALA A 459 -18.35 21.24 -6.55
C ALA A 459 -17.69 22.13 -7.63
N ALA A 460 -16.50 22.67 -7.38
CA ALA A 460 -15.74 23.47 -8.33
C ALA A 460 -15.34 22.63 -9.56
N GLU A 461 -14.85 21.42 -9.34
CA GLU A 461 -14.54 20.46 -10.42
C GLU A 461 -15.78 20.12 -11.25
N GLU A 462 -16.91 19.84 -10.60
CA GLU A 462 -18.18 19.56 -11.29
C GLU A 462 -18.67 20.75 -12.13
N VAL A 463 -18.56 21.98 -11.61
CA VAL A 463 -18.89 23.20 -12.37
C VAL A 463 -17.93 23.37 -13.55
N TRP A 464 -16.64 23.12 -13.34
CA TRP A 464 -15.63 23.23 -14.39
C TRP A 464 -15.90 22.25 -15.53
N GLN A 465 -16.14 20.97 -15.22
CA GLN A 465 -16.50 19.96 -16.22
C GLN A 465 -17.81 20.30 -16.95
N ARG A 466 -18.87 20.72 -16.22
CA ARG A 466 -20.15 21.14 -16.82
C ARG A 466 -20.03 22.37 -17.72
N SER A 467 -19.04 23.24 -17.46
CA SER A 467 -18.74 24.39 -18.31
C SER A 467 -18.01 24.02 -19.61
N ASP A 468 -17.79 22.73 -19.90
CA ASP A 468 -16.86 22.23 -20.92
C ASP A 468 -15.43 22.76 -20.70
N ARG A 469 -15.04 22.90 -19.43
CA ARG A 469 -13.73 23.41 -19.00
C ARG A 469 -13.40 24.80 -19.55
N ARG A 470 -14.41 25.65 -19.76
CA ARG A 470 -14.19 27.03 -20.28
C ARG A 470 -13.82 28.04 -19.19
N ARG A 471 -14.24 27.79 -17.94
CA ARG A 471 -13.90 28.68 -16.82
C ARG A 471 -12.44 28.49 -16.40
N PRO A 472 -11.72 29.57 -16.04
CA PRO A 472 -10.40 29.45 -15.44
C PRO A 472 -10.46 28.58 -14.19
N PHE A 473 -9.51 27.67 -14.02
CA PHE A 473 -9.45 26.77 -12.88
C PHE A 473 -8.05 26.83 -12.26
N LEU A 474 -8.00 27.19 -10.98
CA LEU A 474 -6.77 27.33 -10.21
C LEU A 474 -6.81 26.54 -8.92
N THR A 475 -5.63 26.19 -8.45
CA THR A 475 -5.39 25.53 -7.17
C THR A 475 -4.49 26.39 -6.31
N LEU A 476 -4.98 26.68 -5.10
CA LEU A 476 -4.20 27.31 -4.05
C LEU A 476 -3.90 26.30 -2.95
N VAL A 477 -2.68 26.35 -2.41
CA VAL A 477 -2.29 25.51 -1.28
C VAL A 477 -2.42 26.33 0.00
N TYR A 478 -3.25 25.88 0.94
CA TYR A 478 -3.13 26.33 2.33
C TYR A 478 -1.95 25.59 2.97
N LEU A 479 -0.93 26.29 3.49
CA LEU A 479 0.17 25.65 4.22
C LEU A 479 0.22 26.18 5.65
N GLY A 480 -0.13 25.35 6.64
CA GLY A 480 -0.20 25.75 8.04
C GLY A 480 0.32 24.70 9.02
N THR A 481 0.06 24.92 10.31
CA THR A 481 0.35 23.99 11.41
C THR A 481 -0.94 23.35 11.87
N LEU A 482 -1.24 22.14 11.40
CA LEU A 482 -2.52 21.45 11.63
C LEU A 482 -2.43 20.30 12.63
N THR A 483 -1.23 19.86 13.03
CA THR A 483 -1.04 18.79 14.04
C THR A 483 0.08 19.14 15.01
N GLY A 484 0.20 18.37 16.08
CA GLY A 484 1.39 18.33 16.94
C GLY A 484 1.19 18.68 18.41
N ASN A 485 0.06 19.28 18.79
CA ASN A 485 -0.35 19.42 20.19
C ASN A 485 -1.45 18.41 20.47
N LEU A 486 -1.25 17.55 21.47
CA LEU A 486 -2.31 16.66 21.96
C LEU A 486 -3.33 17.49 22.73
N THR A 487 -4.59 17.45 22.32
CA THR A 487 -5.66 18.27 22.89
C THR A 487 -6.70 17.44 23.64
N ARG A 488 -7.40 18.09 24.57
CA ARG A 488 -8.56 17.54 25.29
C ARG A 488 -9.85 17.97 24.61
N ALA A 489 -10.96 17.30 24.93
CA ALA A 489 -12.26 17.57 24.28
C ALA A 489 -12.78 19.01 24.51
N ASP A 490 -12.34 19.66 25.58
CA ASP A 490 -12.67 21.03 25.97
C ASP A 490 -11.68 22.09 25.44
N GLU A 491 -10.69 21.69 24.65
CA GLU A 491 -9.59 22.56 24.21
C GLU A 491 -9.54 22.69 22.69
N GLU A 492 -9.74 23.91 22.17
CA GLU A 492 -9.55 24.24 20.75
C GLU A 492 -8.21 24.98 20.56
N SER A 493 -7.17 24.26 20.12
CA SER A 493 -5.81 24.83 20.02
C SER A 493 -5.49 25.41 18.64
N TYR A 494 -6.23 25.03 17.59
CA TYR A 494 -5.97 25.39 16.18
C TYR A 494 -6.95 26.43 15.62
N VAL A 495 -7.48 27.31 16.48
CA VAL A 495 -8.49 28.34 16.13
C VAL A 495 -8.02 29.21 14.95
N SER A 496 -6.73 29.55 14.92
CA SER A 496 -6.17 30.42 13.88
C SER A 496 -6.07 29.76 12.52
N GLU A 497 -5.64 28.51 12.49
CA GLU A 497 -5.53 27.73 11.26
C GLU A 497 -6.92 27.43 10.70
N ARG A 498 -7.88 27.15 11.59
CA ARG A 498 -9.31 27.09 11.27
C ARG A 498 -9.79 28.40 10.63
N GLU A 499 -9.52 29.57 11.23
CA GLU A 499 -9.94 30.87 10.67
C GLU A 499 -9.33 31.14 9.29
N GLU A 500 -8.05 30.83 9.07
CA GLU A 500 -7.46 31.01 7.73
C GLU A 500 -8.15 30.11 6.69
N LEU A 501 -8.44 28.84 7.05
CA LEU A 501 -9.21 27.93 6.21
C LEU A 501 -10.65 28.43 5.98
N GLU A 502 -11.33 29.00 6.99
CA GLU A 502 -12.67 29.59 6.85
C GLU A 502 -12.65 30.75 5.85
N GLY A 503 -11.61 31.59 5.85
CA GLY A 503 -11.41 32.66 4.88
C GLY A 503 -11.25 32.14 3.45
N MET A 504 -10.44 31.10 3.27
CA MET A 504 -10.26 30.46 1.96
C MET A 504 -11.53 29.73 1.49
N ALA A 505 -12.24 29.04 2.39
CA ALA A 505 -13.54 28.41 2.11
C ALA A 505 -14.59 29.44 1.67
N THR A 506 -14.55 30.63 2.25
CA THR A 506 -15.42 31.76 1.87
C THR A 506 -15.08 32.29 0.47
N ALA A 507 -13.79 32.40 0.13
CA ALA A 507 -13.35 32.77 -1.22
C ALA A 507 -13.82 31.74 -2.26
N GLN A 508 -13.65 30.45 -1.96
CA GLN A 508 -14.11 29.36 -2.82
C GLN A 508 -15.64 29.35 -2.98
N TYR A 509 -16.37 29.61 -1.89
CA TYR A 509 -17.82 29.72 -1.90
C TYR A 509 -18.32 30.84 -2.81
N ALA A 510 -17.72 32.03 -2.68
CA ALA A 510 -18.09 33.19 -3.49
C ALA A 510 -18.02 32.86 -4.99
N LEU A 511 -16.92 32.23 -5.42
CA LEU A 511 -16.69 31.83 -6.82
C LEU A 511 -17.66 30.75 -7.34
N LEU A 512 -18.16 29.89 -6.45
CA LEU A 512 -19.18 28.89 -6.77
C LEU A 512 -20.58 29.51 -6.93
N LYS A 513 -20.85 30.65 -6.28
CA LYS A 513 -22.14 31.37 -6.41
C LYS A 513 -22.18 32.30 -7.61
N GLU A 514 -21.05 32.57 -8.26
CA GLU A 514 -21.05 33.30 -9.52
C GLU A 514 -21.80 32.55 -10.64
N SER A 515 -22.45 33.32 -11.51
CA SER A 515 -23.31 32.78 -12.56
C SER A 515 -22.53 31.90 -13.53
N ALA A 516 -23.09 30.73 -13.89
CA ALA A 516 -22.46 29.77 -14.81
C ALA A 516 -22.18 30.33 -16.23
N GLY A 517 -22.83 31.45 -16.61
CA GLY A 517 -22.59 32.16 -17.87
C GLY A 517 -21.40 33.13 -17.86
N ALA A 518 -20.79 33.39 -16.70
CA ALA A 518 -19.60 34.24 -16.58
C ALA A 518 -18.35 33.45 -16.99
N GLY A 519 -18.04 33.41 -18.29
CA GLY A 519 -16.89 32.65 -18.81
C GLY A 519 -15.52 33.09 -18.26
N GLY A 520 -15.41 34.33 -17.77
CA GLY A 520 -14.18 34.86 -17.14
C GLY A 520 -14.05 34.58 -15.64
N ALA A 521 -15.10 34.06 -14.98
CA ALA A 521 -15.11 33.81 -13.55
C ALA A 521 -14.30 32.56 -13.20
N ALA A 522 -13.28 32.70 -12.36
CA ALA A 522 -12.43 31.58 -11.99
C ALA A 522 -13.14 30.60 -11.03
N LEU A 523 -12.62 29.38 -10.97
CA LEU A 523 -13.00 28.33 -10.03
C LEU A 523 -11.77 27.96 -9.22
N LEU A 524 -11.94 27.90 -7.90
CA LEU A 524 -10.86 27.66 -6.96
C LEU A 524 -10.95 26.23 -6.41
N ARG A 525 -9.84 25.50 -6.45
CA ARG A 525 -9.57 24.31 -5.66
C ARG A 525 -8.56 24.66 -4.57
N ILE A 526 -8.73 24.14 -3.37
CA ILE A 526 -7.81 24.35 -2.25
C ILE A 526 -7.22 23.02 -1.83
N VAL A 527 -5.89 22.97 -1.79
CA VAL A 527 -5.13 21.86 -1.20
C VAL A 527 -4.74 22.27 0.22
N VAL A 528 -5.07 21.44 1.21
CA VAL A 528 -4.71 21.70 2.61
C VAL A 528 -3.40 20.98 2.90
N ALA A 529 -2.39 21.71 3.38
CA ALA A 529 -1.06 21.20 3.69
C ALA A 529 -0.64 21.55 5.13
N ASN A 530 0.04 20.60 5.76
CA ASN A 530 0.50 20.69 7.13
C ASN A 530 2.03 20.60 7.22
N GLY A 531 2.66 21.63 7.75
CA GLY A 531 4.10 21.70 8.04
C GLY A 531 4.49 21.19 9.43
N GLY A 532 3.54 20.64 10.20
CA GLY A 532 3.74 20.18 11.58
C GLY A 532 3.89 21.32 12.58
N ARG A 533 4.01 20.98 13.86
CA ARG A 533 4.06 21.93 14.99
C ARG A 533 5.14 22.98 14.78
N GLN A 534 4.78 24.25 14.98
CA GLN A 534 5.69 25.38 14.82
C GLN A 534 6.37 25.45 13.44
N MET A 535 5.72 24.88 12.41
CA MET A 535 6.26 24.75 11.05
C MET A 535 7.61 24.03 10.97
N ILE A 536 7.96 23.20 11.97
CA ILE A 536 9.31 22.61 12.08
C ILE A 536 9.61 21.62 10.95
N TYR A 537 8.58 21.03 10.35
CA TYR A 537 8.68 20.09 9.23
C TYR A 537 8.13 20.70 7.93
N ALA A 538 8.08 22.03 7.83
CA ALA A 538 7.58 22.70 6.63
C ALA A 538 8.42 22.39 5.38
N ASP A 539 9.71 22.12 5.54
CA ASP A 539 10.60 21.65 4.46
C ASP A 539 10.12 20.32 3.85
N ARG A 540 9.67 19.39 4.69
CA ARG A 540 9.08 18.11 4.25
C ARG A 540 7.79 18.33 3.48
N ALA A 541 6.89 19.18 3.99
CA ALA A 541 5.67 19.52 3.29
C ALA A 541 5.94 20.20 1.94
N VAL A 542 6.87 21.17 1.90
CA VAL A 542 7.25 21.88 0.67
C VAL A 542 7.87 20.94 -0.37
N ALA A 543 8.66 19.94 0.04
CA ALA A 543 9.17 18.93 -0.88
C ALA A 543 8.04 18.14 -1.57
N MET A 544 6.98 17.77 -0.83
CA MET A 544 5.80 17.11 -1.41
C MET A 544 4.99 18.06 -2.30
N LEU A 545 4.86 19.34 -1.90
CA LEU A 545 4.20 20.36 -2.73
C LEU A 545 4.96 20.65 -4.02
N ALA A 546 6.29 20.53 -4.01
CA ALA A 546 7.11 20.66 -5.21
C ALA A 546 6.84 19.55 -6.22
N GLU A 547 6.52 18.33 -5.76
CA GLU A 547 6.08 17.24 -6.63
C GLU A 547 4.67 17.53 -7.17
N LEU A 548 3.75 17.94 -6.29
CA LEU A 548 2.39 18.34 -6.68
C LEU A 548 2.38 19.43 -7.77
N ALA A 549 3.18 20.49 -7.61
CA ALA A 549 3.23 21.60 -8.57
C ALA A 549 3.87 21.21 -9.91
N ARG A 550 4.66 20.13 -9.97
CA ARG A 550 5.17 19.58 -11.25
C ARG A 550 4.12 18.74 -11.96
N ASP A 551 3.33 17.99 -11.19
CA ASP A 551 2.31 17.08 -11.73
C ASP A 551 0.99 17.79 -12.06
N ASP A 552 0.72 18.91 -11.41
CA ASP A 552 -0.53 19.66 -11.55
C ASP A 552 -0.28 21.15 -11.88
N PRO A 553 -0.46 21.56 -13.15
CA PRO A 553 -0.19 22.93 -13.58
C PRO A 553 -1.21 23.95 -13.05
N THR A 554 -2.31 23.50 -12.44
CA THR A 554 -3.29 24.43 -11.83
C THR A 554 -2.79 24.98 -10.49
N VAL A 555 -1.71 24.46 -9.90
CA VAL A 555 -1.16 24.94 -8.64
C VAL A 555 -0.44 26.27 -8.86
N LEU A 556 -1.07 27.37 -8.44
CA LEU A 556 -0.62 28.73 -8.77
C LEU A 556 -0.12 29.54 -7.58
N GLY A 557 -0.26 29.05 -6.34
CA GLY A 557 0.26 29.76 -5.18
C GLY A 557 -0.04 29.09 -3.85
N VAL A 558 0.61 29.62 -2.81
CA VAL A 558 0.46 29.19 -1.42
C VAL A 558 -0.12 30.35 -0.60
N VAL A 559 -1.07 30.04 0.27
CA VAL A 559 -1.64 30.93 1.28
C VAL A 559 -1.40 30.33 2.66
N GLY A 560 -1.00 31.13 3.65
CA GLY A 560 -0.84 30.69 5.05
C GLY A 560 0.52 31.01 5.65
N LEU A 561 1.23 29.97 6.07
CA LEU A 561 2.49 29.89 6.82
C LEU A 561 2.44 30.22 8.31
N VAL A 562 1.29 30.70 8.81
CA VAL A 562 0.77 30.80 10.21
C VAL A 562 1.66 31.36 11.33
N GLU A 563 2.98 31.18 11.31
CA GLU A 563 3.94 31.61 12.32
C GLU A 563 5.24 32.13 11.68
N SER A 564 5.67 33.35 12.04
CA SER A 564 6.94 33.90 11.55
C SER A 564 8.11 33.32 12.34
N ARG A 565 8.82 32.36 11.74
CA ARG A 565 9.94 31.62 12.36
C ARG A 565 11.06 31.40 11.37
N THR A 566 12.24 31.00 11.87
CA THR A 566 13.37 30.61 11.02
C THR A 566 13.07 29.37 10.17
N SER A 567 12.24 28.44 10.65
CA SER A 567 11.71 27.30 9.89
C SER A 567 10.84 27.78 8.72
N THR A 568 9.90 28.69 8.99
CA THR A 568 9.05 29.32 7.97
C THR A 568 9.88 30.10 6.94
N ALA A 569 10.90 30.84 7.37
CA ALA A 569 11.82 31.54 6.49
C ALA A 569 12.59 30.57 5.55
N ARG A 570 12.91 29.37 6.03
CA ARG A 570 13.51 28.30 5.21
C ARG A 570 12.52 27.76 4.19
N ALA A 571 11.29 27.47 4.61
CA ALA A 571 10.22 27.03 3.72
C ALA A 571 9.93 28.06 2.61
N LEU A 572 9.96 29.36 2.94
CA LEU A 572 9.85 30.43 1.93
C LEU A 572 10.95 30.38 0.87
N ARG A 573 12.21 30.14 1.27
CA ARG A 573 13.32 30.00 0.32
C ARG A 573 13.13 28.80 -0.60
N GLU A 574 12.63 27.70 -0.08
CA GLU A 574 12.34 26.49 -0.86
C GLU A 574 11.18 26.71 -1.83
N LEU A 575 10.07 27.32 -1.38
CA LEU A 575 8.95 27.69 -2.25
C LEU A 575 9.37 28.65 -3.37
N ASN A 576 10.26 29.61 -3.07
CA ASN A 576 10.85 30.49 -4.07
C ASN A 576 11.66 29.71 -5.13
N GLN A 577 12.38 28.66 -4.73
CA GLN A 577 13.12 27.80 -5.67
C GLN A 577 12.20 26.96 -6.55
N VAL A 578 11.05 26.52 -6.02
CA VAL A 578 10.00 25.84 -6.79
C VAL A 578 9.30 26.81 -7.74
N GLY A 579 9.31 28.11 -7.44
CA GLY A 579 8.65 29.15 -8.22
C GLY A 579 7.19 29.37 -7.81
N LEU A 580 6.79 28.92 -6.61
CA LEU A 580 5.45 29.12 -6.08
C LEU A 580 5.38 30.44 -5.29
N PRO A 581 4.47 31.37 -5.64
CA PRO A 581 4.26 32.57 -4.86
C PRO A 581 3.52 32.27 -3.57
N VAL A 582 3.79 33.11 -2.57
CA VAL A 582 3.25 32.97 -1.22
C VAL A 582 2.58 34.28 -0.83
N LEU A 583 1.29 34.24 -0.55
CA LEU A 583 0.57 35.35 0.07
C LEU A 583 0.28 34.97 1.52
N ALA A 584 0.98 35.60 2.46
CA ALA A 584 0.90 35.26 3.87
C ALA A 584 -0.14 36.13 4.60
N PRO A 585 -1.29 35.55 5.05
CA PRO A 585 -2.35 36.30 5.72
C PRO A 585 -1.91 36.87 7.06
N THR A 586 -1.04 36.17 7.80
CA THR A 586 -0.81 36.40 9.24
C THR A 586 0.65 36.56 9.64
N LEU A 587 1.60 36.28 8.74
CA LEU A 587 3.00 36.59 9.02
C LEU A 587 3.17 38.10 9.11
N SER A 588 3.88 38.57 10.14
CA SER A 588 4.11 40.00 10.37
C SER A 588 5.51 40.35 10.83
N ALA A 589 6.41 39.35 10.96
CA ALA A 589 7.80 39.66 11.20
C ALA A 589 8.34 40.55 10.07
N ASP A 590 9.12 41.54 10.45
CA ASP A 590 9.72 42.44 9.47
C ASP A 590 10.71 41.68 8.57
N LYS A 591 10.79 42.06 7.30
CA LYS A 591 11.72 41.55 6.28
C LYS A 591 11.63 40.06 5.97
N MET A 592 10.44 39.47 6.11
CA MET A 592 10.20 38.10 5.65
C MET A 592 10.35 37.93 4.12
N ASP A 593 10.07 38.99 3.36
CA ASP A 593 10.26 39.09 1.90
C ASP A 593 11.72 38.92 1.46
N ALA A 594 12.70 39.15 2.32
CA ALA A 594 14.11 38.85 2.03
C ALA A 594 14.37 37.36 1.74
N ASN A 595 13.44 36.46 2.10
CA ASN A 595 13.55 35.02 1.88
C ASN A 595 12.95 34.55 0.54
N SER A 596 12.13 35.37 -0.12
CA SER A 596 11.47 35.00 -1.37
C SER A 596 11.03 36.25 -2.13
N ARG A 597 11.39 36.36 -3.41
CA ARG A 597 10.92 37.45 -4.29
C ARG A 597 9.46 37.26 -4.74
N LEU A 598 8.89 36.09 -4.44
CA LEU A 598 7.50 35.73 -4.74
C LEU A 598 6.63 35.78 -3.48
N TYR A 599 7.12 36.39 -2.40
CA TYR A 599 6.39 36.52 -1.14
C TYR A 599 5.73 37.89 -1.01
N LEU A 600 4.46 37.88 -0.65
CA LEU A 600 3.68 39.06 -0.29
C LEU A 600 3.04 38.85 1.07
N GLN A 601 3.25 39.81 1.95
CA GLN A 601 2.62 39.84 3.27
C GLN A 601 1.31 40.60 3.20
N ILE A 602 0.23 40.02 3.74
CA ILE A 602 -1.09 40.65 3.75
C ILE A 602 -1.33 41.43 5.03
N SER A 603 -0.87 40.87 6.16
CA SER A 603 -0.93 41.53 7.46
C SER A 603 0.04 42.71 7.55
N ALA A 604 -0.28 43.70 8.39
CA ALA A 604 0.65 44.78 8.66
C ALA A 604 1.92 44.27 9.39
N PRO A 605 3.11 44.74 9.02
CA PRO A 605 4.37 44.33 9.63
C PRO A 605 4.53 44.86 11.07
N ASN A 606 5.38 44.20 11.86
CA ASN A 606 5.63 44.52 13.26
C ASN A 606 6.10 45.97 13.46
N LYS A 607 6.90 46.51 12.54
CA LYS A 607 7.30 47.93 12.56
C LYS A 607 6.11 48.89 12.59
N ASP A 608 4.99 48.56 11.93
CA ASP A 608 3.81 49.42 11.88
C ASP A 608 2.95 49.27 13.15
N GLN A 609 2.92 48.07 13.73
CA GLN A 609 2.35 47.82 15.05
C GLN A 609 3.07 48.61 16.15
N VAL A 610 4.40 48.65 16.11
CA VAL A 610 5.19 49.43 17.08
C VAL A 610 4.89 50.93 16.95
N LYS A 611 4.76 51.45 15.72
CA LYS A 611 4.35 52.86 15.49
C LYS A 611 2.96 53.15 16.05
N LEU A 612 2.00 52.23 15.87
CA LEU A 612 0.65 52.35 16.42
C LEU A 612 0.68 52.44 17.95
N VAL A 613 1.40 51.53 18.62
CA VAL A 613 1.49 51.48 20.08
C VAL A 613 2.21 52.72 20.63
N ASP A 614 3.28 53.18 19.98
CA ASP A 614 3.98 54.41 20.36
C ASP A 614 3.07 55.65 20.22
N ALA A 615 2.39 55.77 19.08
CA ALA A 615 1.45 56.86 18.85
C ALA A 615 0.34 56.86 19.91
N TYR A 616 -0.22 55.70 20.25
CA TYR A 616 -1.23 55.57 21.31
C TYR A 616 -0.70 56.00 22.69
N ALA A 617 0.50 55.54 23.05
CA ALA A 617 1.14 55.89 24.32
C ALA A 617 1.31 57.41 24.48
N ARG A 618 1.73 58.10 23.41
CA ARG A 618 1.95 59.56 23.39
C ARG A 618 0.67 60.37 23.25
N GLN A 619 -0.25 59.92 22.39
CA GLN A 619 -1.41 60.73 22.00
C GLN A 619 -2.62 60.51 22.89
N VAL A 620 -2.82 59.29 23.40
CA VAL A 620 -3.99 58.92 24.20
C VAL A 620 -3.61 58.71 25.66
N LEU A 621 -2.64 57.84 25.93
CA LEU A 621 -2.28 57.51 27.32
C LEU A 621 -1.49 58.63 28.02
N LYS A 622 -0.82 59.49 27.25
CA LYS A 622 0.05 60.58 27.75
C LYS A 622 1.16 60.07 28.68
N VAL A 623 1.69 58.88 28.39
CA VAL A 623 2.79 58.26 29.15
C VAL A 623 4.10 58.31 28.36
N ASN A 624 5.21 58.44 29.09
CA ASN A 624 6.55 58.54 28.52
C ASN A 624 7.44 57.34 28.82
N GLU A 625 7.04 56.44 29.72
CA GLU A 625 7.79 55.25 30.11
C GLU A 625 7.00 53.98 29.77
N ALA A 626 7.73 52.91 29.45
CA ALA A 626 7.18 51.60 29.14
C ALA A 626 7.98 50.48 29.79
N HIS A 627 7.27 49.51 30.36
CA HIS A 627 7.79 48.20 30.73
C HIS A 627 7.33 47.19 29.68
N VAL A 628 8.27 46.49 29.06
CA VAL A 628 8.00 45.51 28.01
C VAL A 628 8.37 44.13 28.51
N PHE A 629 7.42 43.21 28.42
CA PHE A 629 7.65 41.79 28.69
C PHE A 629 7.43 40.99 27.42
N TYR A 630 8.43 40.22 27.01
CA TYR A 630 8.34 39.38 25.82
C TYR A 630 8.33 37.90 26.15
N THR A 631 7.64 37.11 25.32
CA THR A 631 7.56 35.65 25.46
C THR A 631 7.80 34.98 24.11
N THR A 632 8.45 33.83 24.10
CA THR A 632 8.64 32.99 22.90
C THR A 632 7.84 31.69 23.04
N LEU A 633 7.65 30.98 21.93
CA LEU A 633 7.04 29.64 21.97
C LEU A 633 7.91 28.64 22.75
N GLU A 634 7.28 27.61 23.31
CA GLU A 634 7.99 26.54 24.03
C GLU A 634 9.12 25.94 23.17
N GLY A 635 10.32 25.91 23.74
CA GLY A 635 11.52 25.39 23.08
C GLY A 635 12.10 26.31 21.99
N SER A 636 11.63 27.57 21.89
CA SER A 636 12.12 28.56 20.94
C SER A 636 12.91 29.67 21.63
N SER A 637 13.98 30.14 20.99
CA SER A 637 14.70 31.36 21.35
C SER A 637 14.15 32.61 20.64
N LEU A 638 14.54 33.80 21.09
CA LEU A 638 14.18 35.08 20.47
C LEU A 638 14.67 35.19 19.01
N THR A 639 15.79 34.54 18.68
CA THR A 639 16.35 34.52 17.31
C THR A 639 15.65 33.54 16.39
N GLU A 640 15.02 32.50 16.93
CA GLU A 640 14.23 31.53 16.17
C GLU A 640 12.79 31.99 15.95
N ASP A 641 12.25 32.73 16.92
CA ASP A 641 10.92 33.34 16.88
C ASP A 641 10.98 34.73 16.22
N LEU A 642 11.00 34.75 14.89
CA LEU A 642 11.15 36.00 14.11
C LEU A 642 10.03 37.01 14.36
N TYR A 643 8.82 36.55 14.69
CA TYR A 643 7.72 37.43 15.08
C TYR A 643 8.09 38.23 16.34
N VAL A 644 8.45 37.55 17.43
CA VAL A 644 8.78 38.22 18.69
C VAL A 644 10.09 39.00 18.57
N GLY A 645 11.10 38.43 17.89
CA GLY A 645 12.40 39.07 17.70
C GLY A 645 12.30 40.43 17.00
N THR A 646 11.64 40.48 15.85
CA THR A 646 11.47 41.74 15.10
C THR A 646 10.57 42.73 15.82
N LEU A 647 9.55 42.26 16.56
CA LEU A 647 8.71 43.12 17.39
C LEU A 647 9.52 43.79 18.51
N VAL A 648 10.33 43.02 19.25
CA VAL A 648 11.20 43.54 20.32
C VAL A 648 12.25 44.50 19.76
N ASP A 649 12.85 44.20 18.62
CA ASP A 649 13.82 45.09 17.97
C ASP A 649 13.16 46.38 17.49
N GLY A 650 11.97 46.31 16.91
CA GLY A 650 11.17 47.49 16.55
C GLY A 650 10.83 48.35 17.77
N LEU A 651 10.41 47.72 18.88
CA LEU A 651 10.14 48.42 20.15
C LEU A 651 11.39 49.15 20.65
N ARG A 652 12.56 48.50 20.67
CA ARG A 652 13.84 49.12 21.05
C ARG A 652 14.16 50.33 20.17
N GLN A 653 13.97 50.23 18.87
CA GLN A 653 14.26 51.31 17.92
C GLN A 653 13.29 52.49 18.08
N GLN A 654 11.98 52.25 18.23
CA GLN A 654 10.95 53.29 18.27
C GLN A 654 10.82 53.94 19.66
N PHE A 655 10.87 53.15 20.73
CA PHE A 655 10.75 53.67 22.09
C PHE A 655 12.09 54.16 22.65
N GLY A 656 13.19 53.52 22.27
CA GLY A 656 14.54 53.87 22.73
C GLY A 656 14.62 53.89 24.26
N PRO A 657 15.14 54.97 24.88
CA PRO A 657 15.34 55.04 26.34
C PRO A 657 14.03 55.10 27.14
N ARG A 658 12.86 55.21 26.49
CA ARG A 658 11.56 55.16 27.16
C ARG A 658 11.20 53.75 27.65
N ILE A 659 11.84 52.71 27.12
CA ILE A 659 11.72 51.37 27.68
C ILE A 659 12.63 51.29 28.90
N THR A 660 12.06 51.48 30.09
CA THR A 660 12.79 51.44 31.36
C THR A 660 12.98 50.01 31.87
N ARG A 661 12.19 49.06 31.34
CA ARG A 661 12.30 47.62 31.64
C ARG A 661 11.99 46.80 30.39
N LEU A 662 12.86 45.84 30.06
CA LEU A 662 12.67 44.91 28.95
C LEU A 662 13.16 43.52 29.35
N ASP A 663 12.22 42.65 29.73
CA ASP A 663 12.54 41.33 30.26
C ASP A 663 11.84 40.22 29.48
N GLU A 664 12.49 39.05 29.40
CA GLU A 664 11.82 37.82 29.01
C GLU A 664 10.91 37.40 30.17
N TRP A 665 9.65 37.09 29.86
CA TRP A 665 8.70 36.57 30.85
C TRP A 665 8.29 35.13 30.50
N ARG A 666 8.13 34.30 31.53
CA ARG A 666 7.65 32.91 31.38
C ARG A 666 6.54 32.59 32.36
N THR A 667 5.62 31.73 31.93
CA THR A 667 4.53 31.22 32.77
C THR A 667 5.06 30.70 34.11
N GLY A 668 4.48 31.19 35.21
CA GLY A 668 4.89 30.90 36.58
C GLY A 668 5.73 31.99 37.24
N GLN A 669 6.27 32.95 36.49
CA GLN A 669 6.92 34.13 37.05
C GLN A 669 5.87 35.16 37.52
N ARG A 670 6.11 35.74 38.70
CA ARG A 670 5.23 36.78 39.27
C ARG A 670 5.46 38.14 38.61
N LEU A 671 4.41 38.96 38.59
CA LEU A 671 4.42 40.33 38.09
C LEU A 671 3.98 41.34 39.16
N THR A 672 4.21 41.01 40.44
CA THR A 672 3.79 41.86 41.56
C THR A 672 4.46 43.24 41.58
N ASP A 673 5.64 43.35 40.97
CA ASP A 673 6.36 44.63 40.83
C ASP A 673 5.67 45.59 39.86
N GLU A 674 4.76 45.08 39.01
CA GLU A 674 4.01 45.86 38.03
C GLU A 674 2.66 46.37 38.57
N CYS A 675 2.30 46.00 39.80
CA CYS A 675 1.04 46.42 40.42
C CYS A 675 1.02 47.94 40.64
N GLY A 676 0.01 48.61 40.09
CA GLY A 676 -0.12 50.07 40.14
C GLY A 676 0.84 50.83 39.23
N TYR A 677 1.60 50.16 38.36
CA TYR A 677 2.47 50.82 37.40
C TYR A 677 1.67 51.80 36.53
N ALA A 678 2.15 53.05 36.46
CA ALA A 678 1.46 54.17 35.82
C ALA A 678 1.85 54.37 34.35
N GLY A 679 2.95 53.75 33.90
CA GLY A 679 3.39 53.78 32.50
C GLY A 679 2.67 52.75 31.64
N LEU A 680 3.21 52.54 30.43
CA LEU A 680 2.73 51.52 29.51
C LEU A 680 3.30 50.15 29.89
N LEU A 681 2.46 49.21 30.30
CA LEU A 681 2.85 47.80 30.41
C LEU A 681 2.52 47.10 29.09
N PHE A 682 3.55 46.74 28.32
CA PHE A 682 3.40 46.13 27.00
C PHE A 682 3.74 44.63 27.02
N TYR A 683 2.80 43.82 26.55
CA TYR A 683 3.00 42.39 26.29
C TYR A 683 3.39 42.17 24.83
N ALA A 684 4.62 41.71 24.60
CA ALA A 684 5.22 41.44 23.28
C ALA A 684 5.53 39.94 23.13
N GLY A 685 4.52 39.11 22.93
CA GLY A 685 4.68 37.67 23.07
C GLY A 685 3.70 36.83 22.27
N ARG A 686 3.65 35.55 22.61
CA ARG A 686 2.83 34.56 21.91
C ARG A 686 1.58 34.26 22.70
N TRP A 687 0.44 34.24 22.02
CA TRP A 687 -0.90 34.04 22.60
C TRP A 687 -1.00 32.90 23.63
N SER A 688 -0.23 31.82 23.46
CA SER A 688 -0.21 30.66 24.37
C SER A 688 0.26 31.02 25.78
N GLU A 689 1.13 32.04 25.91
CA GLU A 689 1.64 32.53 27.19
C GLU A 689 0.79 33.67 27.77
N PHE A 690 -0.17 34.20 27.02
CA PHE A 690 -0.92 35.39 27.41
C PHE A 690 -1.86 35.13 28.60
N ASP A 691 -2.48 33.93 28.67
CA ASP A 691 -3.31 33.54 29.82
C ASP A 691 -2.50 33.57 31.13
N GLY A 692 -1.30 32.97 31.09
CA GLY A 692 -0.38 32.97 32.21
C GLY A 692 0.00 34.38 32.64
N PHE A 693 0.23 35.27 31.67
CA PHE A 693 0.57 36.67 31.90
C PHE A 693 -0.57 37.43 32.61
N LEU A 694 -1.81 37.27 32.14
CA LEU A 694 -2.99 37.83 32.80
C LEU A 694 -3.17 37.29 34.22
N ARG A 695 -2.97 35.97 34.41
CA ARG A 695 -3.07 35.34 35.74
C ARG A 695 -2.00 35.84 36.72
N ALA A 696 -0.79 36.12 36.25
CA ALA A 696 0.26 36.72 37.07
C ALA A 696 -0.12 38.14 37.51
N LEU A 697 -0.73 38.94 36.61
CA LEU A 697 -1.24 40.28 36.96
C LEU A 697 -2.47 40.26 37.88
N ARG A 698 -3.25 39.16 37.88
CA ARG A 698 -4.37 38.99 38.84
C ARG A 698 -3.91 39.06 40.29
N GLU A 699 -2.66 38.70 40.59
CA GLU A 699 -2.08 38.80 41.94
C GLU A 699 -2.07 40.24 42.47
N CYS A 700 -2.17 41.26 41.61
CA CYS A 700 -2.29 42.66 42.01
C CYS A 700 -3.62 43.03 42.68
N GLY A 701 -4.62 42.13 42.66
CA GLY A 701 -5.92 42.38 43.28
C GLY A 701 -6.58 43.67 42.77
N GLY A 702 -6.82 44.62 43.68
CA GLY A 702 -7.45 45.91 43.37
C GLY A 702 -6.50 46.98 42.81
N ASN A 703 -5.21 46.69 42.61
CA ASN A 703 -4.23 47.65 42.11
C ASN A 703 -3.48 47.14 40.86
N PRO A 704 -4.18 46.77 39.76
CA PRO A 704 -3.53 46.34 38.53
C PRO A 704 -2.75 47.49 37.84
N PRO A 705 -1.86 47.20 36.88
CA PRO A 705 -1.22 48.22 36.05
C PRO A 705 -2.27 49.08 35.32
N ARG A 706 -2.03 50.39 35.20
CA ARG A 706 -3.02 51.34 34.64
C ARG A 706 -3.24 51.15 33.14
N HIS A 707 -2.19 50.79 32.41
CA HIS A 707 -2.21 50.72 30.95
C HIS A 707 -1.58 49.42 30.46
N LEU A 708 -2.36 48.34 30.49
CA LEU A 708 -2.00 47.07 29.85
C LEU A 708 -2.33 47.12 28.36
N VAL A 709 -1.30 47.04 27.52
CA VAL A 709 -1.42 46.91 26.07
C VAL A 709 -0.71 45.64 25.61
N ALA A 710 -1.35 44.88 24.73
CA ALA A 710 -0.79 43.66 24.16
C ALA A 710 -0.60 43.80 22.64
N ASP A 711 0.32 43.03 22.11
CA ASP A 711 0.54 42.85 20.68
C ASP A 711 -0.65 42.16 19.96
N ASP A 712 -0.50 41.92 18.67
CA ASP A 712 -1.57 41.31 17.86
C ASP A 712 -1.75 39.82 18.13
N SER A 713 -0.74 39.14 18.68
CA SER A 713 -0.89 37.73 19.01
C SER A 713 -1.98 37.52 20.07
N ALA A 714 -2.19 38.48 20.98
CA ALA A 714 -3.27 38.42 21.96
C ALA A 714 -4.67 38.27 21.32
N ASN A 715 -4.85 38.70 20.07
CA ASN A 715 -6.12 38.53 19.35
C ASN A 715 -6.54 37.05 19.24
N ARG A 716 -5.60 36.10 19.10
CA ARG A 716 -5.91 34.67 19.08
C ARG A 716 -6.47 34.17 20.41
N TYR A 717 -5.98 34.71 21.52
CA TYR A 717 -6.56 34.45 22.84
C TYR A 717 -7.96 35.08 22.96
N MET A 718 -8.13 36.30 22.45
CA MET A 718 -9.42 37.01 22.48
C MET A 718 -10.49 36.40 21.56
N ALA A 719 -10.09 35.63 20.56
CA ALA A 719 -10.99 34.89 19.68
C ALA A 719 -11.49 33.57 20.30
N ASN A 720 -10.86 33.07 21.38
CA ASN A 720 -11.25 31.82 22.03
C ASN A 720 -12.21 32.09 23.21
N PRO A 721 -13.51 31.76 23.10
CA PRO A 721 -14.49 32.05 24.14
C PRO A 721 -14.23 31.25 25.43
N GLY A 722 -13.72 30.01 25.32
CA GLY A 722 -13.40 29.18 26.47
C GLY A 722 -12.24 29.73 27.29
N LEU A 723 -11.17 30.18 26.62
CA LEU A 723 -10.04 30.83 27.28
C LEU A 723 -10.45 32.16 27.93
N ARG A 724 -11.24 32.98 27.23
CA ARG A 724 -11.77 34.23 27.78
C ARG A 724 -12.63 34.02 29.01
N ALA A 725 -13.58 33.08 28.98
CA ALA A 725 -14.44 32.78 30.11
C ALA A 725 -13.66 32.35 31.36
N ALA A 726 -12.48 31.73 31.19
CA ALA A 726 -11.59 31.32 32.27
C ALA A 726 -10.56 32.39 32.70
N ALA A 727 -10.55 33.55 32.04
CA ALA A 727 -9.58 34.63 32.27
C ALA A 727 -9.86 35.41 33.57
N PRO A 728 -8.88 36.18 34.09
CA PRO A 728 -9.13 37.15 35.16
C PRO A 728 -10.08 38.28 34.70
N GLY A 729 -11.11 38.58 35.51
CA GLY A 729 -12.12 39.58 35.17
C GLY A 729 -11.80 41.04 35.57
N ASN A 730 -10.72 41.27 36.29
CA ASN A 730 -10.37 42.59 36.85
C ASN A 730 -9.35 43.39 36.02
N LEU A 731 -9.01 42.92 34.81
CA LEU A 731 -7.95 43.50 33.97
C LEU A 731 -8.52 43.96 32.62
N PRO A 732 -8.68 45.27 32.41
CA PRO A 732 -8.92 45.80 31.08
C PRO A 732 -7.71 45.54 30.18
N VAL A 733 -7.96 44.99 29.00
CA VAL A 733 -6.91 44.68 28.01
C VAL A 733 -7.15 45.52 26.78
N THR A 734 -6.11 46.24 26.35
CA THR A 734 -6.04 46.83 25.02
C THR A 734 -5.09 45.98 24.17
N TYR A 735 -5.47 45.57 22.98
CA TYR A 735 -4.64 44.70 22.13
C TYR A 735 -4.67 45.15 20.67
N VAL A 736 -3.63 44.81 19.91
CA VAL A 736 -3.54 45.18 18.49
C VAL A 736 -4.40 44.23 17.65
N SER A 737 -5.08 44.78 16.65
CA SER A 737 -5.82 44.05 15.62
C SER A 737 -5.38 44.50 14.24
N LYS A 738 -5.10 43.54 13.36
CA LYS A 738 -4.70 43.75 11.96
C LYS A 738 -5.86 43.69 10.96
N ALA A 739 -7.07 43.34 11.41
CA ALA A 739 -8.27 43.36 10.56
C ALA A 739 -9.55 43.82 11.30
N ALA A 740 -9.46 44.89 12.11
CA ALA A 740 -10.61 45.43 12.83
C ALA A 740 -11.80 45.85 11.94
N LEU A 741 -11.57 46.08 10.64
CA LEU A 741 -12.61 46.38 9.65
C LEU A 741 -13.48 45.16 9.28
N ALA A 742 -13.10 43.96 9.70
CA ALA A 742 -13.80 42.71 9.44
C ALA A 742 -14.62 42.18 10.64
N THR A 743 -14.78 42.97 11.70
CA THR A 743 -15.72 42.62 12.78
C THR A 743 -17.17 42.68 12.27
N CYS A 744 -18.09 41.92 12.88
CA CYS A 744 -19.49 41.91 12.44
C CYS A 744 -20.13 43.31 12.47
N ALA A 745 -19.80 44.11 13.49
CA ALA A 745 -20.24 45.50 13.58
C ALA A 745 -19.66 46.37 12.44
N ALA A 746 -18.36 46.27 12.17
CA ALA A 746 -17.72 47.02 11.10
C ALA A 746 -18.23 46.63 9.70
N LEU A 747 -18.47 45.33 9.47
CA LEU A 747 -19.02 44.83 8.20
C LEU A 747 -20.43 45.35 7.94
N ARG A 748 -21.31 45.37 8.95
CA ARG A 748 -22.66 45.95 8.82
C ARG A 748 -22.61 47.45 8.56
N ALA A 749 -21.78 48.17 9.32
CA ALA A 749 -21.58 49.59 9.09
C ALA A 749 -20.99 49.90 7.70
N ALA A 750 -20.17 49.00 7.15
CA ALA A 750 -19.67 49.10 5.78
C ALA A 750 -20.76 48.81 4.73
N GLN A 751 -21.63 47.83 4.98
CA GLN A 751 -22.81 47.56 4.16
C GLN A 751 -23.76 48.76 4.10
N ASP A 752 -24.02 49.42 5.23
CA ASP A 752 -24.84 50.64 5.28
C ASP A 752 -24.22 51.79 4.47
N ARG A 753 -22.89 51.86 4.45
CA ARG A 753 -22.11 52.83 3.65
C ARG A 753 -21.93 52.41 2.18
N ARG A 754 -22.51 51.29 1.75
CA ARG A 754 -22.40 50.73 0.39
C ARG A 754 -20.95 50.44 -0.04
N ASP A 755 -20.16 49.89 0.88
CA ASP A 755 -18.87 49.29 0.56
C ASP A 755 -19.08 47.90 -0.04
N ASP A 756 -18.97 47.79 -1.36
CA ASP A 756 -19.26 46.55 -2.09
C ASP A 756 -18.39 45.37 -1.65
N ALA A 757 -17.11 45.59 -1.32
CA ALA A 757 -16.19 44.53 -0.96
C ALA A 757 -16.58 43.90 0.39
N ARG A 758 -16.82 44.74 1.41
CA ARG A 758 -17.23 44.27 2.74
C ARG A 758 -18.67 43.80 2.78
N ALA A 759 -19.57 44.43 2.02
CA ALA A 759 -20.97 44.00 1.92
C ALA A 759 -21.09 42.61 1.28
N SER A 760 -20.33 42.35 0.19
CA SER A 760 -20.31 41.04 -0.46
C SER A 760 -19.74 39.98 0.48
N PHE A 761 -18.62 40.27 1.14
CA PHE A 761 -18.04 39.35 2.12
C PHE A 761 -19.00 39.03 3.27
N LEU A 762 -19.68 40.04 3.82
CA LEU A 762 -20.71 39.86 4.86
C LEU A 762 -21.82 38.91 4.39
N SER A 763 -22.29 39.08 3.15
CA SER A 763 -23.35 38.22 2.60
C SER A 763 -22.94 36.75 2.50
N TRP A 764 -21.66 36.47 2.22
CA TRP A 764 -21.13 35.12 2.12
C TRP A 764 -20.91 34.48 3.49
N ILE A 765 -20.30 35.21 4.43
CA ILE A 765 -19.98 34.65 5.74
C ILE A 765 -21.24 34.42 6.61
N GLN A 766 -22.35 35.09 6.29
CA GLN A 766 -23.67 34.89 6.91
C GLN A 766 -24.46 33.71 6.30
N ALA A 767 -23.98 33.09 5.22
CA ALA A 767 -24.75 32.08 4.50
C ALA A 767 -24.83 30.75 5.27
N ASP A 768 -26.06 30.21 5.35
CA ASP A 768 -26.39 28.99 6.10
C ASP A 768 -25.76 27.72 5.55
N ASP A 769 -25.43 27.72 4.27
CA ASP A 769 -24.81 26.60 3.59
C ASP A 769 -23.30 26.75 3.50
N LEU A 770 -22.62 27.72 4.16
CA LEU A 770 -21.16 27.89 4.13
C LEU A 770 -20.44 27.33 5.36
N LEU A 771 -20.65 27.93 6.53
CA LEU A 771 -20.06 27.54 7.82
C LEU A 771 -21.18 27.12 8.80
N ASP A 772 -20.84 26.22 9.73
CA ASP A 772 -21.75 25.80 10.80
C ASP A 772 -21.09 26.04 12.17
N PRO A 773 -21.55 27.02 12.96
CA PRO A 773 -22.59 28.01 12.63
C PRO A 773 -22.10 29.11 11.66
N PRO A 774 -23.01 29.80 10.93
CA PRO A 774 -22.68 30.99 10.14
C PRO A 774 -22.16 32.15 10.99
N ARG A 775 -21.35 33.05 10.42
CA ARG A 775 -20.81 34.21 11.14
C ARG A 775 -21.69 35.44 10.95
N CYS A 776 -21.67 36.34 11.94
CA CYS A 776 -22.42 37.60 11.92
C CYS A 776 -23.91 37.45 11.72
N ARG A 777 -24.50 36.31 12.09
CA ARG A 777 -25.94 36.14 12.08
C ARG A 777 -26.54 36.75 13.34
N PRO A 778 -27.46 37.73 13.24
CA PRO A 778 -28.09 38.32 14.42
C PRO A 778 -28.85 37.26 15.23
N GLY A 779 -28.57 37.17 16.52
CA GLY A 779 -29.17 36.18 17.42
C GLY A 779 -28.58 36.25 18.84
N ALA A 780 -29.07 35.40 19.74
CA ALA A 780 -28.58 35.35 21.13
C ALA A 780 -27.12 34.86 21.25
N GLU A 781 -26.65 34.07 20.28
CA GLU A 781 -25.29 33.52 20.22
C GLU A 781 -24.64 33.86 18.86
N GLU A 782 -24.40 35.15 18.62
CA GLU A 782 -23.77 35.62 17.39
C GLU A 782 -22.27 35.27 17.34
N GLU A 783 -21.89 34.42 16.39
CA GLU A 783 -20.50 34.04 16.15
C GLU A 783 -19.77 35.09 15.30
N GLN A 784 -18.59 35.52 15.76
CA GLN A 784 -17.80 36.58 15.14
C GLN A 784 -16.91 36.02 13.99
N VAL A 785 -16.55 36.87 13.02
CA VAL A 785 -15.77 36.46 11.83
C VAL A 785 -14.35 35.98 12.17
N GLY A 786 -13.72 36.45 13.24
CA GLY A 786 -12.29 36.21 13.46
C GLY A 786 -11.42 37.03 12.50
N GLU A 787 -10.28 37.52 12.97
CA GLU A 787 -9.44 38.44 12.19
C GLU A 787 -8.85 37.76 10.95
N ARG A 788 -8.41 36.51 11.09
CA ARG A 788 -7.63 35.82 10.04
C ARG A 788 -8.48 35.39 8.85
N VAL A 789 -9.79 35.22 9.04
CA VAL A 789 -10.73 34.88 7.96
C VAL A 789 -10.67 35.93 6.86
N SER A 790 -10.74 37.22 7.21
CA SER A 790 -10.69 38.30 6.22
C SER A 790 -9.34 38.43 5.50
N LEU A 791 -8.24 38.23 6.24
CA LEU A 791 -6.89 38.29 5.67
C LEU A 791 -6.63 37.12 4.70
N ALA A 792 -7.09 35.91 5.03
CA ALA A 792 -6.96 34.74 4.16
C ALA A 792 -7.91 34.80 2.95
N TYR A 793 -9.10 35.38 3.13
CA TYR A 793 -10.01 35.70 2.02
C TYR A 793 -9.37 36.69 1.05
N ASP A 794 -8.83 37.81 1.55
CA ASP A 794 -8.16 38.83 0.73
C ASP A 794 -6.96 38.23 -0.02
N ALA A 795 -6.12 37.43 0.66
CA ALA A 795 -5.00 36.73 0.05
C ALA A 795 -5.44 35.84 -1.13
N SER A 796 -6.49 35.05 -0.92
CA SER A 796 -7.02 34.13 -1.93
C SER A 796 -7.60 34.89 -3.12
N MET A 797 -8.42 35.92 -2.86
CA MET A 797 -9.07 36.71 -3.89
C MET A 797 -8.10 37.53 -4.72
N MET A 798 -6.96 37.97 -4.17
CA MET A 798 -5.90 38.63 -4.94
C MET A 798 -5.31 37.70 -6.01
N LEU A 799 -5.03 36.43 -5.68
CA LEU A 799 -4.54 35.45 -6.66
C LEU A 799 -5.61 35.09 -7.69
N VAL A 800 -6.86 34.91 -7.24
CA VAL A 800 -8.00 34.63 -8.12
C VAL A 800 -8.18 35.75 -9.16
N ARG A 801 -8.23 37.02 -8.74
CA ARG A 801 -8.38 38.15 -9.66
C ARG A 801 -7.20 38.32 -10.61
N ALA A 802 -6.00 37.93 -10.19
CA ALA A 802 -4.84 37.88 -11.08
C ALA A 802 -5.05 36.84 -12.19
N VAL A 803 -5.52 35.64 -11.85
CA VAL A 803 -5.85 34.59 -12.83
C VAL A 803 -6.98 35.02 -13.76
N GLU A 804 -8.06 35.60 -13.24
CA GLU A 804 -9.19 36.08 -14.06
C GLU A 804 -8.76 37.15 -15.05
N SER A 805 -7.91 38.09 -14.63
CA SER A 805 -7.36 39.13 -15.49
C SER A 805 -6.44 38.56 -16.59
N LEU A 806 -5.59 37.59 -16.25
CA LEU A 806 -4.75 36.89 -17.22
C LEU A 806 -5.62 36.10 -18.21
N ALA A 807 -6.61 35.36 -17.71
CA ALA A 807 -7.54 34.59 -18.53
C ALA A 807 -8.32 35.49 -19.49
N ALA A 808 -8.83 36.63 -19.03
CA ALA A 808 -9.54 37.58 -19.87
C ALA A 808 -8.70 38.11 -21.04
N ARG A 809 -7.38 38.29 -20.84
CA ARG A 809 -6.45 38.67 -21.92
C ARG A 809 -6.18 37.52 -22.90
N LEU A 810 -6.10 36.29 -22.40
CA LEU A 810 -5.89 35.09 -23.23
C LEU A 810 -7.14 34.73 -24.06
N HIS A 811 -8.34 34.92 -23.52
CA HIS A 811 -9.62 34.56 -24.17
C HIS A 811 -10.17 35.64 -25.12
N HIS A 812 -9.46 36.76 -25.32
CA HIS A 812 -9.96 37.93 -26.05
C HIS A 812 -10.34 37.64 -27.52
N GLY A 813 -9.99 36.47 -28.06
CA GLY A 813 -10.34 36.02 -29.42
C GLY A 813 -11.49 35.02 -29.55
N ASP A 814 -11.83 34.25 -28.50
CA ASP A 814 -12.93 33.26 -28.52
C ASP A 814 -13.43 32.91 -27.10
N PRO A 815 -14.59 33.43 -26.66
CA PRO A 815 -15.19 33.12 -25.37
C PRO A 815 -15.61 31.65 -25.19
N ARG A 816 -15.61 30.86 -26.27
CA ARG A 816 -15.90 29.42 -26.23
C ARG A 816 -14.63 28.57 -26.12
N GLN A 817 -13.45 29.16 -26.17
CA GLN A 817 -12.19 28.45 -25.98
C GLN A 817 -12.16 27.78 -24.60
N ARG A 818 -11.61 26.56 -24.56
CA ARG A 818 -11.40 25.84 -23.31
C ARG A 818 -10.21 26.44 -22.55
N TRP A 819 -10.32 26.48 -21.23
CA TRP A 819 -9.23 26.85 -20.35
C TRP A 819 -8.11 25.81 -20.42
N GLU A 820 -6.90 26.25 -20.76
CA GLU A 820 -5.68 25.46 -20.70
C GLU A 820 -4.88 25.89 -19.46
N PRO A 821 -4.78 25.04 -18.43
CA PRO A 821 -4.05 25.38 -17.19
C PRO A 821 -2.61 25.86 -17.44
N ASP A 822 -1.91 25.28 -18.41
CA ASP A 822 -0.52 25.61 -18.76
C ASP A 822 -0.35 27.02 -19.38
N SER A 823 -1.45 27.69 -19.74
CA SER A 823 -1.41 29.04 -20.32
C SER A 823 -1.01 30.12 -19.30
N VAL A 824 -1.09 29.81 -18.00
CA VAL A 824 -0.68 30.67 -16.90
C VAL A 824 0.26 29.90 -15.98
N ASN A 825 1.33 30.55 -15.54
CA ASN A 825 2.27 29.98 -14.57
C ASN A 825 2.27 30.79 -13.27
N PRO A 826 2.71 30.21 -12.14
CA PRO A 826 2.62 30.84 -10.82
C PRO A 826 3.35 32.20 -10.73
N VAL A 827 4.52 32.32 -11.37
CA VAL A 827 5.30 33.58 -11.39
C VAL A 827 4.56 34.68 -12.15
N GLY A 828 3.90 34.33 -13.26
CA GLY A 828 3.05 35.24 -14.02
C GLY A 828 1.84 35.73 -13.22
N VAL A 829 1.22 34.86 -12.42
CA VAL A 829 0.14 35.25 -11.49
C VAL A 829 0.66 36.25 -10.46
N HIS A 830 1.82 35.98 -9.84
CA HIS A 830 2.42 36.90 -8.88
C HIS A 830 2.73 38.28 -9.49
N ALA A 831 3.30 38.31 -10.69
CA ALA A 831 3.56 39.55 -11.41
C ALA A 831 2.26 40.31 -11.70
N GLU A 832 1.18 39.59 -12.03
CA GLU A 832 -0.13 40.19 -12.23
C GLU A 832 -0.74 40.74 -10.93
N VAL A 833 -0.56 40.07 -9.78
CA VAL A 833 -0.96 40.60 -8.47
C VAL A 833 -0.26 41.94 -8.21
N LEU A 834 1.07 42.00 -8.40
CA LEU A 834 1.83 43.24 -8.26
C LEU A 834 1.37 44.32 -9.24
N ARG A 835 1.08 43.96 -10.50
CA ARG A 835 0.60 44.90 -11.52
C ARG A 835 -0.77 45.48 -11.16
N GLN A 836 -1.70 44.67 -10.65
CA GLN A 836 -3.01 45.12 -10.20
C GLN A 836 -2.92 45.96 -8.93
N ASN A 837 -1.95 45.66 -8.08
CA ASN A 837 -1.70 46.42 -6.87
C ASN A 837 -1.01 47.77 -7.15
N ALA A 838 -0.20 47.84 -8.21
CA ALA A 838 0.46 49.06 -8.66
C ALA A 838 -0.58 50.13 -9.03
N GLY A 839 -0.60 51.23 -8.28
CA GLY A 839 -1.58 52.31 -8.41
C GLY A 839 -2.35 52.51 -7.11
N GLN A 840 -3.65 52.23 -7.13
CA GLN A 840 -4.58 52.48 -6.01
C GLN A 840 -4.49 51.44 -4.87
N GLY A 841 -3.79 50.32 -5.08
CA GLY A 841 -3.81 49.18 -4.15
C GLY A 841 -5.05 48.29 -4.32
N TYR A 842 -5.12 47.23 -3.52
CA TYR A 842 -6.24 46.28 -3.49
C TYR A 842 -7.20 46.62 -2.33
N PRO A 843 -8.46 46.99 -2.61
CA PRO A 843 -9.45 47.29 -1.58
C PRO A 843 -10.00 45.97 -1.00
N GLY A 844 -9.32 45.46 0.03
CA GLY A 844 -9.68 44.22 0.72
C GLY A 844 -10.68 44.42 1.85
N VAL A 845 -11.26 43.31 2.31
CA VAL A 845 -12.17 43.26 3.47
C VAL A 845 -11.45 43.78 4.72
N ALA A 846 -10.19 43.38 4.91
CA ALA A 846 -9.33 43.83 6.00
C ALA A 846 -8.74 45.25 5.76
N GLY A 847 -9.24 46.00 4.77
CA GLY A 847 -8.73 47.32 4.38
C GLY A 847 -7.74 47.28 3.22
N LEU A 848 -7.32 48.46 2.78
CA LEU A 848 -6.45 48.66 1.63
C LEU A 848 -5.11 47.91 1.78
N ILE A 849 -4.74 47.11 0.79
CA ILE A 849 -3.45 46.41 0.70
C ILE A 849 -2.65 47.02 -0.42
N ARG A 850 -1.47 47.57 -0.11
CA ARG A 850 -0.60 48.21 -1.10
C ARG A 850 0.85 47.79 -0.86
N PHE A 851 1.55 47.48 -1.95
CA PHE A 851 2.97 47.15 -1.94
C PHE A 851 3.77 48.26 -2.61
N THR A 852 5.06 48.34 -2.27
CA THR A 852 6.02 49.11 -3.06
C THR A 852 6.75 48.15 -4.02
N PRO A 853 7.29 48.63 -5.15
CA PRO A 853 7.88 47.75 -6.16
C PRO A 853 8.97 46.79 -5.64
N ASP A 854 9.71 47.21 -4.60
CA ASP A 854 10.88 46.51 -4.08
C ASP A 854 10.63 45.80 -2.73
N SER A 855 9.37 45.71 -2.28
CA SER A 855 9.04 45.16 -0.95
C SER A 855 7.80 44.27 -1.01
N GLY A 856 7.93 43.08 -0.41
CA GLY A 856 6.80 42.19 -0.16
C GLY A 856 5.96 42.57 1.07
N GLU A 857 6.39 43.57 1.84
CA GLU A 857 5.63 44.11 2.98
C GLU A 857 4.62 45.18 2.53
N PRO A 858 3.38 45.16 3.08
CA PRO A 858 2.40 46.17 2.75
C PRO A 858 2.75 47.50 3.41
N VAL A 859 2.30 48.60 2.81
CA VAL A 859 2.48 49.97 3.29
C VAL A 859 1.15 50.59 3.66
N ASP A 860 1.13 51.34 4.77
CA ASP A 860 -0.05 52.02 5.30
C ASP A 860 -1.27 51.10 5.54
N LYS A 861 -1.03 49.80 5.77
CA LYS A 861 -2.09 48.83 6.05
C LYS A 861 -2.81 49.20 7.35
N ARG A 862 -4.14 49.11 7.34
CA ARG A 862 -4.98 49.41 8.51
C ARG A 862 -4.59 48.56 9.71
N LEU A 863 -4.41 49.22 10.86
CA LEU A 863 -4.20 48.63 12.18
C LEU A 863 -5.06 49.35 13.21
N ALA A 864 -5.49 48.63 14.24
CA ALA A 864 -6.32 49.17 15.32
C ALA A 864 -5.89 48.65 16.68
N LEU A 865 -6.14 49.44 17.73
CA LEU A 865 -6.16 48.99 19.11
C LEU A 865 -7.60 48.72 19.51
N MET A 866 -7.86 47.49 19.94
CA MET A 866 -9.15 47.03 20.43
C MET A 866 -9.08 46.94 21.95
N ARG A 867 -10.14 47.36 22.64
CA ARG A 867 -10.21 47.35 24.11
C ARG A 867 -11.37 46.50 24.59
N VAL A 868 -11.09 45.70 25.62
CA VAL A 868 -12.08 44.95 26.39
C VAL A 868 -11.91 45.30 27.87
N GLU A 869 -13.01 45.71 28.52
CA GLU A 869 -12.97 46.09 29.95
C GLU A 869 -12.91 44.85 30.86
N GLN A 870 -13.55 43.75 30.47
CA GLN A 870 -13.56 42.49 31.20
C GLN A 870 -13.38 41.33 30.21
N VAL A 871 -12.20 40.69 30.23
CA VAL A 871 -11.88 39.59 29.31
C VAL A 871 -12.93 38.45 29.35
N PRO A 872 -13.47 38.05 30.53
CA PRO A 872 -14.50 37.00 30.62
C PRO A 872 -15.88 37.37 30.07
N ASP A 873 -16.16 38.66 29.82
CA ASP A 873 -17.41 39.08 29.19
C ASP A 873 -17.33 38.80 27.68
N VAL A 874 -17.59 37.55 27.31
CA VAL A 874 -17.54 37.07 25.91
C VAL A 874 -18.67 37.62 25.04
N ALA A 875 -19.77 38.08 25.64
CA ALA A 875 -20.91 38.64 24.94
C ALA A 875 -20.66 40.08 24.46
N ARG A 876 -19.81 40.83 25.17
CA ARG A 876 -19.47 42.20 24.80
C ARG A 876 -18.33 42.21 23.77
N ALA A 877 -18.61 42.81 22.61
CA ALA A 877 -17.63 42.97 21.56
C ALA A 877 -16.50 43.94 21.99
N PRO A 878 -15.23 43.67 21.58
CA PRO A 878 -14.14 44.62 21.71
C PRO A 878 -14.43 45.94 20.98
N VAL A 879 -14.01 47.06 21.57
CA VAL A 879 -14.23 48.40 21.01
C VAL A 879 -12.93 48.94 20.42
N GLU A 880 -12.96 49.47 19.20
CA GLU A 880 -11.83 50.19 18.61
C GLU A 880 -11.58 51.48 19.40
N VAL A 881 -10.37 51.69 19.92
CA VAL A 881 -10.01 52.91 20.69
C VAL A 881 -9.01 53.81 19.97
N PHE A 882 -8.23 53.25 19.04
CA PHE A 882 -7.20 53.98 18.32
C PHE A 882 -6.82 53.22 17.04
N ARG A 883 -6.32 53.92 16.02
CA ARG A 883 -5.98 53.31 14.73
C ARG A 883 -4.90 54.04 13.97
N CYS A 884 -4.27 53.34 13.04
CA CYS A 884 -3.36 53.89 12.02
C CYS A 884 -3.63 53.19 10.68
N GLY A 885 -3.12 53.75 9.58
CA GLY A 885 -3.24 53.13 8.25
C GLY A 885 -4.57 53.45 7.54
N ALA A 886 -4.60 53.19 6.24
CA ALA A 886 -5.71 53.50 5.35
C ALA A 886 -6.78 52.39 5.35
N ALA A 887 -8.04 52.77 5.50
CA ALA A 887 -9.17 51.85 5.36
C ALA A 887 -9.46 51.55 3.88
N ASP A 888 -9.70 52.60 3.07
CA ASP A 888 -10.28 52.46 1.72
C ASP A 888 -9.54 53.24 0.63
N ALA A 889 -9.00 54.45 0.92
CA ALA A 889 -8.38 55.32 -0.09
C ALA A 889 -6.94 55.71 0.25
N SER A 890 -6.13 55.98 -0.78
CA SER A 890 -4.75 56.45 -0.70
C SER A 890 -4.68 57.94 -0.29
N GLY A 891 -4.89 58.23 1.00
CA GLY A 891 -4.62 59.52 1.63
C GLY A 891 -3.55 59.40 2.71
N PRO A 892 -3.00 60.51 3.24
CA PRO A 892 -2.05 60.43 4.35
C PRO A 892 -2.73 59.74 5.54
N ALA A 893 -2.28 58.52 5.83
CA ALA A 893 -2.82 57.69 6.89
C ALA A 893 -2.33 58.21 8.25
N ALA A 894 -3.08 59.14 8.84
CA ALA A 894 -2.78 59.62 10.19
C ALA A 894 -3.23 58.60 11.23
N CYS A 895 -2.41 58.43 12.27
CA CYS A 895 -2.85 57.75 13.48
C CYS A 895 -3.81 58.65 14.27
N GLY A 896 -4.87 58.09 14.82
CA GLY A 896 -5.84 58.85 15.58
C GLY A 896 -6.84 58.00 16.36
N PRO A 897 -7.61 58.63 17.26
CA PRO A 897 -8.69 57.97 17.99
C PRO A 897 -9.79 57.45 17.05
N ALA A 898 -10.52 56.45 17.53
CA ALA A 898 -11.60 55.79 16.80
C ALA A 898 -12.81 56.69 16.52
#